data_AF-A0A9Q1IHZ8-F1
#
_entry.id   AF-A0A9Q1IHZ8-F1
#
_cell.length_a   1.000
_cell.length_b   1.000
_cell.length_c   1.000
_cell.angle_alpha   90.00
_cell.angle_beta   90.00
_cell.angle_gamma   90.00
#
_symmetry.space_group_name_H-M   'P 1'
#
loop_
_entity.id
_entity.type
_entity.pdbx_description
1 polymer ?
#
loop_
_entity_poly.entity_id
_entity_poly.type
_entity_poly.pdbx_seq_one_letter_code
_entity_poly.pdbx_strand_id
1 'polypeptide(L)'
;MPKQVEVRMHESLLEPVDPPAEPMCGGICQKLLQNMILTLTVLGVIVGSVSGTLLRYVSPLPADAIMIIAFPGDILMRMLKMIILPLIISSLVTGLAGLDAKASGRLGTRAMIYYMSTTVIAAVLGVILVLAIHPGNPKLKARLGPGSKNDEVSSLDAFLDLIRNLFPDNLVQACFQQIQTVTKKVEQMPDYTEDVNGTMDDFLLSGPKAPPQPVIVVKKALQFKGGMNVLGLIGFFIAFGICMGKMGERARLMLDFFNILNEIVMRLVTMVMWYSPFGIACLICGKIISIKDLELMARQLGMYMVTVVVGLLIHGGIFLPLIYFVIVRKNPYTFFMGIFQAWITALGTASSAGTLPVTFRCLEENLGIDKRVTRFVLPVGATINMDGTALYEAVAAIFIAQMNDINLDAGQIVTVSLTATLASVGAASIPSAGLVTMLLILTAVGLPTQDISLLVAVDWLLDRFRTSVNVVGDSYGAGIVYHLSKKELDNLNSNQTRFDDTEMDKTQYYYDDLKNHHENNTNQCVYAPHNSVLVDECKGGLGQTTGLHDIPGDQQLLWGSDQYDFAIVLPASGMECFWHFAHYGEHFYLTYMVQWVTGVANARHLSVTVNSPDGFLVATTDDATGQINFQTEETGFYQMCLNNFHNRFGSMQVFLNFGVYYSDADEAQKQKEKKEKEEASKHLNDTLYTIEDSANKLQGYTFHMWRHYNFARMRKGADYYLLLSNSSYVTWWSAVQSIVIIVAGYLQLFFLKRLFHTKTNTETNKPRC
;
A
#
# COMPACT_ATOMS: atom_id res chain seq x y z
N MET A 1 18.59 -34.32 42.06
CA MET A 1 17.73 -33.11 42.12
C MET A 1 17.13 -32.90 40.74
N PRO A 2 15.86 -33.24 40.50
CA PRO A 2 15.23 -32.91 39.24
C PRO A 2 14.91 -31.40 39.27
N LYS A 3 15.44 -30.65 38.30
CA LYS A 3 15.00 -29.27 38.07
C LYS A 3 13.56 -29.32 37.57
N GLN A 4 12.63 -28.78 38.35
CA GLN A 4 11.28 -28.48 37.89
C GLN A 4 11.37 -27.54 36.69
N VAL A 5 10.79 -27.94 35.57
CA VAL A 5 10.53 -27.05 34.44
C VAL A 5 9.06 -26.64 34.55
N GLU A 6 8.82 -25.43 35.03
CA GLU A 6 7.51 -24.78 35.05
C GLU A 6 7.17 -24.39 33.60
N VAL A 7 6.35 -25.19 32.92
CA VAL A 7 5.81 -24.82 31.60
C VAL A 7 4.62 -23.90 31.82
N ARG A 8 4.87 -22.58 31.86
CA ARG A 8 3.80 -21.59 31.70
C ARG A 8 3.35 -21.58 30.25
N MET A 9 2.09 -21.95 30.00
CA MET A 9 1.38 -21.52 28.80
C MET A 9 1.18 -20.00 28.89
N HIS A 10 2.16 -19.23 28.39
CA HIS A 10 1.89 -17.88 27.96
C HIS A 10 1.39 -17.96 26.52
N GLU A 11 0.16 -17.49 26.26
CA GLU A 11 -0.18 -16.94 24.95
C GLU A 11 0.79 -15.78 24.67
N SER A 12 1.96 -16.09 24.12
CA SER A 12 2.91 -15.08 23.70
C SER A 12 2.47 -14.56 22.34
N LEU A 13 1.62 -13.54 22.36
CA LEU A 13 1.72 -12.44 21.39
C LEU A 13 3.20 -11.99 21.41
N LEU A 14 3.96 -12.37 20.40
CA LEU A 14 5.31 -11.86 20.19
C LEU A 14 5.18 -10.37 19.83
N GLU A 15 5.22 -9.51 20.85
CA GLU A 15 5.58 -8.11 20.63
C GLU A 15 7.02 -8.07 20.09
N PRO A 16 7.30 -7.29 19.03
CA PRO A 16 8.65 -7.13 18.53
C PRO A 16 9.49 -6.44 19.61
N VAL A 17 10.60 -7.08 20.00
CA VAL A 17 11.61 -6.49 20.87
C VAL A 17 12.21 -5.26 20.18
N ASP A 18 12.01 -4.08 20.77
CA ASP A 18 12.64 -2.84 20.28
C ASP A 18 14.17 -2.97 20.35
N PRO A 19 14.91 -2.61 19.27
CA PRO A 19 16.37 -2.65 19.28
C PRO A 19 16.94 -1.59 20.25
N PRO A 20 18.12 -1.83 20.84
CA PRO A 20 18.73 -0.90 21.80
C PRO A 20 19.08 0.45 21.15
N ALA A 21 19.01 1.51 21.96
CA ALA A 21 19.23 2.90 21.54
C ALA A 21 20.63 3.12 20.94
N GLU A 22 20.67 3.55 19.67
CA GLU A 22 21.91 3.84 18.93
C GLU A 22 22.44 5.27 19.13
N PRO A 23 23.76 5.50 18.95
CA PRO A 23 24.41 6.78 19.19
C PRO A 23 23.92 7.91 18.26
N MET A 24 23.74 9.09 18.85
CA MET A 24 23.10 10.29 18.29
C MET A 24 23.59 10.75 16.90
N CYS A 25 24.83 10.43 16.52
CA CYS A 25 25.43 10.83 15.24
C CYS A 25 25.12 9.84 14.08
N GLY A 26 24.92 8.55 14.41
CA GLY A 26 24.48 7.53 13.46
C GLY A 26 23.02 7.70 13.05
N GLY A 27 22.18 8.17 13.98
CA GLY A 27 20.75 8.36 13.74
C GLY A 27 20.41 9.38 12.64
N ILE A 28 21.25 10.40 12.40
CA ILE A 28 21.00 11.38 11.32
C ILE A 28 21.33 10.78 9.96
N CYS A 29 22.48 10.10 9.84
CA CYS A 29 22.89 9.46 8.58
C CYS A 29 21.95 8.30 8.22
N GLN A 30 21.52 7.52 9.22
CA GLN A 30 20.55 6.43 9.04
C GLN A 30 19.16 6.97 8.69
N LYS A 31 18.71 8.09 9.28
CA LYS A 31 17.47 8.79 8.87
C LYS A 31 17.54 9.36 7.45
N LEU A 32 18.71 9.86 7.03
CA LEU A 32 18.95 10.33 5.66
C LEU A 32 18.92 9.17 4.66
N LEU A 33 19.49 8.01 5.01
CA LEU A 33 19.41 6.78 4.19
C LEU A 33 18.00 6.18 4.15
N GLN A 34 17.24 6.23 5.24
CA GLN A 34 15.83 5.78 5.26
C GLN A 34 14.93 6.65 4.38
N ASN A 35 15.18 7.96 4.32
CA ASN A 35 14.43 8.92 3.49
C ASN A 35 15.29 9.43 2.31
N MET A 36 15.98 8.53 1.62
CA MET A 36 17.00 8.91 0.64
C MET A 36 16.41 9.62 -0.58
N ILE A 37 15.31 9.13 -1.14
CA ILE A 37 14.62 9.79 -2.27
C ILE A 37 14.25 11.22 -1.89
N LEU A 38 13.70 11.39 -0.68
CA LEU A 38 13.30 12.70 -0.20
C LEU A 38 14.45 13.68 -0.07
N THR A 39 15.53 13.20 0.52
CA THR A 39 16.76 13.97 0.72
C THR A 39 17.36 14.38 -0.62
N LEU A 40 17.42 13.45 -1.58
CA LEU A 40 17.92 13.71 -2.93
C LEU A 40 17.05 14.75 -3.65
N THR A 41 15.73 14.67 -3.55
CA THR A 41 14.83 15.65 -4.19
C THR A 41 15.02 17.05 -3.61
N VAL A 42 15.10 17.19 -2.29
CA VAL A 42 15.37 18.48 -1.63
C VAL A 42 16.75 19.03 -2.05
N LEU A 43 17.78 18.18 -2.07
CA LEU A 43 19.10 18.54 -2.55
C LEU A 43 19.04 19.00 -4.02
N GLY A 44 18.31 18.27 -4.87
CA GLY A 44 18.13 18.59 -6.28
C GLY A 44 17.48 19.96 -6.49
N VAL A 45 16.47 20.30 -5.69
CA VAL A 45 15.85 21.64 -5.70
C VAL A 45 16.85 22.73 -5.30
N ILE A 46 17.57 22.52 -4.20
CA ILE A 46 18.55 23.51 -3.70
C ILE A 46 19.65 23.71 -4.74
N VAL A 47 20.21 22.62 -5.25
CA VAL A 47 21.25 22.64 -6.30
C VAL A 47 20.73 23.30 -7.57
N GLY A 48 19.53 22.95 -8.04
CA GLY A 48 18.90 23.55 -9.21
C GLY A 48 18.66 25.05 -9.04
N SER A 49 18.21 25.48 -7.86
CA SER A 49 17.94 26.88 -7.54
C SER A 49 19.21 27.71 -7.47
N VAL A 50 20.23 27.21 -6.77
CA VAL A 50 21.53 27.87 -6.62
C VAL A 50 22.26 27.93 -7.96
N SER A 51 22.34 26.81 -8.68
CA SER A 51 23.00 26.77 -9.99
C SER A 51 22.30 27.66 -11.01
N GLY A 52 20.96 27.65 -11.08
CA GLY A 52 20.20 28.53 -11.98
C GLY A 52 20.42 30.01 -11.69
N THR A 53 20.49 30.39 -10.41
CA THR A 53 20.77 31.79 -10.00
C THR A 53 22.21 32.19 -10.32
N LEU A 54 23.17 31.30 -10.10
CA LEU A 54 24.58 31.54 -10.41
C LEU A 54 24.82 31.66 -11.92
N LEU A 55 24.29 30.73 -12.72
CA LEU A 55 24.39 30.73 -14.18
C LEU A 55 23.79 31.99 -14.80
N ARG A 56 22.69 32.49 -14.21
CA ARG A 56 22.08 33.78 -14.58
C ARG A 56 23.02 34.96 -14.33
N TYR A 57 23.74 34.97 -13.20
CA TYR A 57 24.66 36.06 -12.85
C TYR A 57 25.92 36.06 -13.75
N VAL A 58 26.37 34.89 -14.18
CA VAL A 58 27.66 34.73 -14.86
C VAL A 58 27.63 35.16 -16.33
N SER A 59 26.51 35.06 -17.08
CA SER A 59 26.29 35.67 -18.41
C SER A 59 24.89 35.34 -18.99
N PRO A 60 24.31 36.14 -19.90
CA PRO A 60 23.12 35.74 -20.65
C PRO A 60 23.47 34.57 -21.59
N LEU A 61 23.01 33.37 -21.22
CA LEU A 61 23.22 32.14 -21.99
C LEU A 61 22.39 32.15 -23.30
N PRO A 62 22.91 31.63 -24.42
CA PRO A 62 22.13 31.44 -25.64
C PRO A 62 20.99 30.42 -25.42
N ALA A 63 19.88 30.59 -26.15
CA ALA A 63 18.66 29.79 -25.97
C ALA A 63 18.90 28.27 -26.11
N ASP A 64 19.82 27.86 -27.00
CA ASP A 64 20.16 26.46 -27.20
C ASP A 64 20.84 25.83 -25.98
N ALA A 65 21.68 26.59 -25.27
CA ALA A 65 22.32 26.12 -24.04
C ALA A 65 21.28 25.94 -22.92
N ILE A 66 20.31 26.86 -22.82
CA ILE A 66 19.21 26.76 -21.84
C ILE A 66 18.37 25.51 -22.13
N MET A 67 18.10 25.21 -23.40
CA MET A 67 17.38 24.01 -23.81
C MET A 67 18.11 22.73 -23.38
N ILE A 68 19.43 22.64 -23.60
CA ILE A 68 20.24 21.48 -23.21
C ILE A 68 20.26 21.30 -21.69
N ILE A 69 20.36 22.40 -20.93
CA ILE A 69 20.34 22.37 -19.45
C ILE A 69 18.96 21.90 -18.94
N ALA A 70 17.87 22.34 -19.58
CA ALA A 70 16.51 21.97 -19.18
C ALA A 70 16.08 20.57 -19.67
N PHE A 71 16.76 20.01 -20.68
CA PHE A 71 16.34 18.77 -21.36
C PHE A 71 16.13 17.55 -20.44
N PRO A 72 16.98 17.27 -19.42
CA PRO A 72 16.69 16.20 -18.47
C PRO A 72 15.38 16.41 -17.68
N GLY A 73 15.04 17.66 -17.40
CA GLY A 73 13.74 18.02 -16.83
C GLY A 73 12.58 17.75 -17.78
N ASP A 74 12.74 18.05 -19.07
CA ASP A 74 11.73 17.74 -20.08
C ASP A 74 11.52 16.23 -20.28
N ILE A 75 12.58 15.43 -20.16
CA ILE A 75 12.47 13.96 -20.15
C ILE A 75 11.64 13.49 -18.96
N LEU A 76 11.90 14.01 -17.76
CA LEU A 76 11.12 13.68 -16.56
C LEU A 76 9.62 13.95 -16.80
N MET A 77 9.28 15.11 -17.35
CA MET A 77 7.89 15.46 -17.65
C MET A 77 7.25 14.53 -18.68
N ARG A 78 8.01 14.03 -19.67
CA ARG A 78 7.52 13.05 -20.65
C ARG A 78 7.30 11.67 -20.03
N MET A 79 8.22 11.22 -19.16
CA MET A 79 8.08 9.96 -18.42
C MET A 79 6.83 9.97 -17.54
N LEU A 80 6.58 11.06 -16.82
CA LEU A 80 5.37 11.22 -16.01
C LEU A 80 4.11 11.19 -16.88
N LYS A 81 4.07 11.92 -18.02
CA LYS A 81 2.93 11.92 -18.94
C LYS A 81 2.60 10.55 -19.52
N MET A 82 3.61 9.74 -19.82
CA MET A 82 3.44 8.38 -20.36
C MET A 82 2.73 7.44 -19.38
N ILE A 83 3.01 7.58 -18.08
CA ILE A 83 2.50 6.69 -17.04
C ILE A 83 1.02 6.94 -16.71
N ILE A 84 0.51 8.14 -16.99
CA ILE A 84 -0.82 8.56 -16.52
C ILE A 84 -1.94 7.76 -17.13
N LEU A 85 -1.90 7.50 -18.44
CA LEU A 85 -2.95 6.75 -19.12
C LEU A 85 -3.17 5.35 -18.50
N PRO A 86 -2.15 4.46 -18.42
CA PRO A 86 -2.36 3.14 -17.84
C PRO A 86 -2.67 3.20 -16.34
N LEU A 87 -2.17 4.21 -15.62
CA LEU A 87 -2.44 4.39 -14.20
C LEU A 87 -3.88 4.78 -13.91
N ILE A 88 -4.43 5.79 -14.60
CA ILE A 88 -5.83 6.21 -14.46
C ILE A 88 -6.77 5.03 -14.74
N ILE A 89 -6.52 4.31 -15.83
CA ILE A 89 -7.37 3.18 -16.23
C ILE A 89 -7.33 2.08 -15.16
N SER A 90 -6.15 1.62 -14.78
CA SER A 90 -6.02 0.50 -13.85
C SER A 90 -6.46 0.86 -12.42
N SER A 91 -6.12 2.04 -11.92
CA SER A 91 -6.49 2.50 -10.58
C SER A 91 -8.00 2.74 -10.44
N LEU A 92 -8.66 3.40 -11.41
CA LEU A 92 -10.10 3.67 -11.33
C LEU A 92 -10.94 2.40 -11.42
N VAL A 93 -10.59 1.50 -12.34
CA VAL A 93 -11.33 0.25 -12.53
C VAL A 93 -11.24 -0.62 -11.28
N THR A 94 -10.03 -0.80 -10.73
CA THR A 94 -9.82 -1.60 -9.52
C THR A 94 -10.47 -0.98 -8.28
N GLY A 95 -10.33 0.34 -8.12
CA GLY A 95 -10.92 1.09 -7.01
C GLY A 95 -12.44 1.01 -6.95
N LEU A 96 -13.12 1.06 -8.11
CA LEU A 96 -14.58 1.05 -8.18
C LEU A 96 -15.18 -0.35 -8.27
N ALA A 97 -14.49 -1.28 -8.92
CA ALA A 97 -14.98 -2.65 -9.07
C ALA A 97 -14.76 -3.50 -7.81
N GLY A 98 -13.83 -3.12 -6.92
CA GLY A 98 -13.69 -3.70 -5.58
C GLY A 98 -14.81 -3.30 -4.59
N LEU A 99 -15.67 -2.35 -4.96
CA LEU A 99 -16.83 -1.96 -4.16
C LEU A 99 -17.94 -2.99 -4.35
N ASP A 100 -18.07 -3.93 -3.42
CA ASP A 100 -19.10 -4.95 -3.47
C ASP A 100 -20.50 -4.32 -3.37
N ALA A 101 -21.23 -4.28 -4.50
CA ALA A 101 -22.47 -3.52 -4.63
C ALA A 101 -23.61 -4.01 -3.71
N LYS A 102 -23.54 -5.27 -3.22
CA LYS A 102 -24.62 -5.92 -2.46
C LYS A 102 -24.40 -5.92 -0.93
N ALA A 103 -23.16 -6.04 -0.46
CA ALA A 103 -22.80 -6.03 0.97
C ALA A 103 -22.15 -4.70 1.43
N SER A 104 -21.47 -3.98 0.53
CA SER A 104 -20.72 -2.75 0.81
C SER A 104 -21.44 -1.46 0.38
N GLY A 105 -22.64 -1.57 -0.21
CA GLY A 105 -23.35 -0.45 -0.83
C GLY A 105 -23.55 0.76 0.09
N ARG A 106 -23.96 0.55 1.35
CA ARG A 106 -24.20 1.67 2.29
C ARG A 106 -22.91 2.31 2.81
N LEU A 107 -21.91 1.49 3.13
CA LEU A 107 -20.60 1.96 3.57
C LEU A 107 -19.91 2.77 2.47
N GLY A 108 -19.91 2.23 1.24
CA GLY A 108 -19.43 2.88 0.02
C GLY A 108 -20.16 4.16 -0.33
N THR A 109 -21.50 4.17 -0.25
CA THR A 109 -22.28 5.38 -0.55
C THR A 109 -21.97 6.50 0.44
N ARG A 110 -21.84 6.18 1.75
CA ARG A 110 -21.45 7.18 2.76
C ARG A 110 -20.05 7.74 2.51
N ALA A 111 -19.08 6.88 2.18
CA ALA A 111 -17.73 7.31 1.84
C ALA A 111 -17.71 8.19 0.59
N MET A 112 -18.41 7.81 -0.48
CA MET A 112 -18.46 8.56 -1.73
C MET A 112 -19.13 9.94 -1.56
N ILE A 113 -20.23 10.01 -0.81
CA ILE A 113 -20.87 11.30 -0.49
C ILE A 113 -19.90 12.21 0.27
N TYR A 114 -19.19 11.66 1.26
CA TYR A 114 -18.18 12.40 2.01
C TYR A 114 -17.09 12.93 1.07
N TYR A 115 -16.44 12.08 0.27
CA TYR A 115 -15.36 12.46 -0.64
C TYR A 115 -15.77 13.54 -1.65
N MET A 116 -16.92 13.38 -2.30
CA MET A 116 -17.40 14.37 -3.26
C MET A 116 -17.71 15.70 -2.56
N SER A 117 -18.27 15.67 -1.34
CA SER A 117 -18.58 16.90 -0.60
C SER A 117 -17.33 17.66 -0.14
N THR A 118 -16.33 16.96 0.41
CA THR A 118 -15.08 17.60 0.89
C THR A 118 -14.27 18.17 -0.26
N THR A 119 -14.19 17.43 -1.37
CA THR A 119 -13.42 17.85 -2.55
C THR A 119 -14.03 19.11 -3.17
N VAL A 120 -15.36 19.18 -3.29
CA VAL A 120 -16.05 20.39 -3.77
C VAL A 120 -15.83 21.57 -2.82
N ILE A 121 -15.91 21.35 -1.50
CA ILE A 121 -15.64 22.41 -0.51
C ILE A 121 -14.19 22.90 -0.65
N ALA A 122 -13.22 22.01 -0.86
CA ALA A 122 -11.82 22.35 -1.05
C ALA A 122 -11.59 23.19 -2.32
N ALA A 123 -12.19 22.79 -3.45
CA ALA A 123 -12.11 23.52 -4.71
C ALA A 123 -12.73 24.93 -4.59
N VAL A 124 -13.93 25.03 -4.00
CA VAL A 124 -14.62 26.32 -3.77
C VAL A 124 -13.81 27.22 -2.84
N LEU A 125 -13.24 26.67 -1.77
CA LEU A 125 -12.34 27.42 -0.88
C LEU A 125 -11.12 27.96 -1.64
N GLY A 126 -10.51 27.14 -2.51
CA GLY A 126 -9.41 27.54 -3.37
C GLY A 126 -9.78 28.72 -4.27
N VAL A 127 -10.93 28.64 -4.95
CA VAL A 127 -11.48 29.72 -5.79
C VAL A 127 -11.69 31.01 -4.99
N ILE A 128 -12.31 30.93 -3.81
CA ILE A 128 -12.56 32.11 -2.96
C ILE A 128 -11.24 32.76 -2.55
N LEU A 129 -10.26 31.97 -2.11
CA LEU A 129 -8.96 32.49 -1.65
C LEU A 129 -8.15 33.13 -2.77
N VAL A 130 -8.08 32.51 -3.95
CA VAL A 130 -7.30 33.05 -5.08
C VAL A 130 -7.92 34.31 -5.67
N LEU A 131 -9.25 34.44 -5.65
CA LEU A 131 -9.93 35.67 -6.06
C LEU A 131 -9.76 36.78 -5.01
N ALA A 132 -9.75 36.45 -3.72
CA ALA A 132 -9.58 37.42 -2.64
C ALA A 132 -8.13 37.93 -2.53
N ILE A 133 -7.13 37.05 -2.61
CA ILE A 133 -5.70 37.41 -2.49
C ILE A 133 -5.16 37.96 -3.82
N HIS A 134 -5.70 37.49 -4.94
CA HIS A 134 -5.32 37.88 -6.30
C HIS A 134 -3.79 37.81 -6.55
N PRO A 135 -3.16 36.62 -6.43
CA PRO A 135 -1.71 36.47 -6.51
C PRO A 135 -1.13 36.77 -7.91
N GLY A 136 -1.91 36.64 -8.99
CA GLY A 136 -1.47 36.97 -10.34
C GLY A 136 -1.54 38.47 -10.61
N ASN A 137 -0.50 39.03 -11.25
CA ASN A 137 -0.50 40.44 -11.68
C ASN A 137 -0.08 40.56 -13.17
N PRO A 138 -0.93 41.19 -14.02
CA PRO A 138 -0.81 41.18 -15.47
C PRO A 138 0.36 42.02 -16.05
N LYS A 139 1.06 42.82 -15.22
CA LYS A 139 2.28 43.56 -15.64
C LYS A 139 3.41 42.66 -16.16
N LEU A 140 3.28 41.34 -16.00
CA LEU A 140 4.23 40.32 -16.43
C LEU A 140 4.28 40.09 -17.96
N LYS A 141 3.16 40.29 -18.69
CA LYS A 141 3.09 39.99 -20.14
C LYS A 141 3.80 41.01 -21.03
N ALA A 142 4.07 42.23 -20.55
CA ALA A 142 4.78 43.25 -21.32
C ALA A 142 6.19 42.80 -21.76
N ARG A 143 6.75 41.71 -21.21
CA ARG A 143 8.12 41.22 -21.51
C ARG A 143 8.28 39.72 -21.83
N LEU A 144 7.21 38.92 -21.71
CA LEU A 144 7.19 37.47 -22.05
C LEU A 144 6.71 37.17 -23.49
N GLY A 145 6.30 38.20 -24.24
CA GLY A 145 5.79 38.08 -25.60
C GLY A 145 4.26 37.94 -25.63
N PRO A 146 3.60 38.31 -26.74
CA PRO A 146 2.16 38.21 -26.86
C PRO A 146 1.78 36.73 -27.00
N GLY A 147 1.44 36.08 -25.88
CA GLY A 147 0.68 34.83 -25.94
C GLY A 147 -0.56 35.06 -26.81
N SER A 148 -0.73 34.21 -27.83
CA SER A 148 -1.84 34.28 -28.78
C SER A 148 -3.14 34.37 -27.99
N LYS A 149 -3.92 35.44 -28.21
CA LYS A 149 -5.30 35.48 -27.71
C LYS A 149 -6.01 34.31 -28.38
N ASN A 150 -6.42 33.31 -27.59
CA ASN A 150 -7.40 32.35 -28.09
C ASN A 150 -8.66 33.17 -28.45
N ASP A 151 -9.30 32.82 -29.56
CA ASP A 151 -10.56 33.44 -29.98
C ASP A 151 -11.55 33.43 -28.80
N GLU A 152 -12.40 34.44 -28.70
CA GLU A 152 -13.41 34.56 -27.64
C GLU A 152 -14.34 33.34 -27.64
N VAL A 153 -13.99 32.32 -26.84
CA VAL A 153 -14.84 31.15 -26.62
C VAL A 153 -15.89 31.55 -25.59
N SER A 154 -17.17 31.41 -25.95
CA SER A 154 -18.27 31.68 -25.02
C SER A 154 -18.20 30.69 -23.85
N SER A 155 -18.51 31.15 -22.62
CA SER A 155 -18.58 30.32 -21.41
C SER A 155 -19.49 29.10 -21.61
N LEU A 156 -20.56 29.26 -22.40
CA LEU A 156 -21.47 28.18 -22.78
C LEU A 156 -20.77 27.13 -23.64
N ASP A 157 -19.94 27.54 -24.60
CA ASP A 157 -19.23 26.61 -25.48
C ASP A 157 -18.21 25.78 -24.67
N ALA A 158 -17.50 26.39 -23.72
CA ALA A 158 -16.59 25.69 -22.82
C ALA A 158 -17.31 24.65 -21.93
N PHE A 159 -18.48 25.00 -21.40
CA PHE A 159 -19.32 24.06 -20.64
C PHE A 159 -19.87 22.92 -21.52
N LEU A 160 -20.30 23.23 -22.74
CA LEU A 160 -20.76 22.20 -23.69
C LEU A 160 -19.61 21.30 -24.13
N ASP A 161 -18.41 21.84 -24.33
CA ASP A 161 -17.20 21.08 -24.63
C ASP A 161 -16.80 20.19 -23.45
N LEU A 162 -17.02 20.62 -22.21
CA LEU A 162 -16.82 19.76 -21.04
C LEU A 162 -17.70 18.52 -21.10
N ILE A 163 -18.99 18.68 -21.38
CA ILE A 163 -19.95 17.57 -21.48
C ILE A 163 -19.59 16.67 -22.68
N ARG A 164 -19.25 17.25 -23.84
CA ARG A 164 -18.82 16.48 -25.02
C ARG A 164 -17.57 15.66 -24.73
N ASN A 165 -16.59 16.25 -24.03
CA ASN A 165 -15.37 15.53 -23.68
C ASN A 165 -15.60 14.46 -22.59
N LEU A 166 -16.64 14.58 -21.75
CA LEU A 166 -17.02 13.52 -20.80
C LEU A 166 -17.50 12.24 -21.51
N PHE A 167 -18.07 12.37 -22.71
CA PHE A 167 -18.53 11.24 -23.53
C PHE A 167 -17.81 11.22 -24.89
N PRO A 168 -16.57 10.71 -24.96
CA PRO A 168 -15.79 10.72 -26.19
C PRO A 168 -16.38 9.81 -27.27
N ASP A 169 -16.35 10.25 -28.52
CA ASP A 169 -16.80 9.47 -29.69
C ASP A 169 -16.04 8.14 -29.85
N ASN A 170 -14.76 8.12 -29.43
CA ASN A 170 -13.90 6.94 -29.49
C ASN A 170 -12.90 6.94 -28.32
N LEU A 171 -12.82 5.81 -27.60
CA LEU A 171 -11.97 5.65 -26.43
C LEU A 171 -10.46 5.69 -26.76
N VAL A 172 -10.06 5.11 -27.90
CA VAL A 172 -8.65 5.12 -28.34
C VAL A 172 -8.25 6.53 -28.77
N GLN A 173 -9.14 7.24 -29.48
CA GLN A 173 -8.92 8.63 -29.85
C GLN A 173 -8.81 9.55 -28.62
N ALA A 174 -9.61 9.29 -27.59
CA ALA A 174 -9.55 10.03 -26.32
C ALA A 174 -8.18 9.94 -25.63
N CYS A 175 -7.38 8.90 -25.89
CA CYS A 175 -6.03 8.79 -25.35
C CYS A 175 -5.06 9.87 -25.87
N PHE A 176 -5.35 10.52 -27.00
CA PHE A 176 -4.42 11.49 -27.62
C PHE A 176 -5.08 12.73 -28.25
N GLN A 177 -6.41 12.80 -28.32
CA GLN A 177 -7.17 13.95 -28.82
C GLN A 177 -8.36 14.31 -27.92
N GLN A 178 -8.71 15.60 -27.93
CA GLN A 178 -9.90 16.16 -27.28
C GLN A 178 -10.67 17.07 -28.23
N ILE A 179 -11.96 17.26 -27.98
CA ILE A 179 -12.84 18.12 -28.79
C ILE A 179 -12.81 19.54 -28.22
N GLN A 180 -12.64 20.53 -29.08
CA GLN A 180 -12.76 21.94 -28.72
C GLN A 180 -13.58 22.69 -29.78
N THR A 181 -14.49 23.54 -29.32
CA THR A 181 -15.20 24.50 -30.17
C THR A 181 -14.25 25.63 -30.53
N VAL A 182 -14.01 25.81 -31.82
CA VAL A 182 -13.19 26.90 -32.35
C VAL A 182 -14.00 27.77 -33.29
N THR A 183 -13.72 29.07 -33.27
CA THR A 183 -14.45 30.06 -34.05
C THR A 183 -13.72 30.28 -35.37
N LYS A 184 -14.24 29.71 -36.47
CA LYS A 184 -13.66 29.90 -37.80
C LYS A 184 -14.31 31.09 -38.48
N LYS A 185 -13.49 32.06 -38.90
CA LYS A 185 -13.92 33.13 -39.80
C LYS A 185 -14.09 32.53 -41.20
N VAL A 186 -15.32 32.48 -41.69
CA VAL A 186 -15.64 31.96 -43.03
C VAL A 186 -16.14 33.12 -43.87
N GLU A 187 -15.51 33.35 -45.01
CA GLU A 187 -15.98 34.29 -46.01
C GLU A 187 -17.26 33.71 -46.65
N GLN A 188 -18.38 34.39 -46.46
CA GLN A 188 -19.66 34.01 -47.06
C GLN A 188 -20.13 35.13 -48.00
N MET A 189 -20.50 34.79 -49.23
CA MET A 189 -21.13 35.73 -50.14
C MET A 189 -22.51 36.12 -49.56
N PRO A 190 -22.89 37.41 -49.57
CA PRO A 190 -24.22 37.81 -49.15
C PRO A 190 -25.27 37.10 -50.02
N ASP A 191 -26.30 36.56 -49.38
CA ASP A 191 -27.41 35.89 -50.06
C ASP A 191 -28.21 36.93 -50.84
N TYR A 192 -28.12 36.92 -52.17
CA TYR A 192 -28.87 37.83 -53.03
C TYR A 192 -30.29 37.28 -53.13
N THR A 193 -31.13 37.61 -52.16
CA THR A 193 -32.57 37.54 -52.36
C THR A 193 -32.92 38.66 -53.33
N GLU A 194 -33.07 38.32 -54.61
CA GLU A 194 -33.75 39.21 -55.56
C GLU A 194 -35.15 39.45 -55.00
N ASP A 195 -35.41 40.65 -54.49
CA ASP A 195 -36.77 41.15 -54.39
C ASP A 195 -37.30 41.30 -55.82
N VAL A 196 -37.93 40.25 -56.36
CA VAL A 196 -38.52 40.18 -57.72
C VAL A 196 -39.76 41.09 -57.87
N ASN A 197 -39.88 42.16 -57.08
CA ASN A 197 -41.00 43.10 -57.11
C ASN A 197 -40.63 44.49 -57.66
N GLY A 198 -39.41 44.67 -58.19
CA GLY A 198 -39.03 45.89 -58.91
C GLY A 198 -39.64 45.94 -60.31
N THR A 199 -40.41 46.99 -60.62
CA THR A 199 -40.86 47.30 -61.99
C THR A 199 -39.67 47.38 -62.96
N MET A 200 -39.85 46.92 -64.20
CA MET A 200 -38.82 46.85 -65.24
C MET A 200 -38.07 48.17 -65.53
N ASP A 201 -38.60 49.31 -65.09
CA ASP A 201 -37.94 50.63 -65.20
C ASP A 201 -36.71 50.78 -64.29
N ASP A 202 -36.60 50.05 -63.17
CA ASP A 202 -35.47 50.18 -62.23
C ASP A 202 -34.20 49.45 -62.73
N PHE A 203 -34.37 48.40 -63.53
CA PHE A 203 -33.26 47.59 -64.05
C PHE A 203 -32.50 48.27 -65.21
N LEU A 204 -33.15 49.14 -65.98
CA LEU A 204 -32.54 49.82 -67.14
C LEU A 204 -31.72 51.07 -66.75
N LEU A 205 -31.91 51.62 -65.54
CA LEU A 205 -31.22 52.82 -65.06
C LEU A 205 -29.99 52.53 -64.18
N SER A 206 -29.94 51.36 -63.54
CA SER A 206 -28.77 50.93 -62.77
C SER A 206 -27.87 50.04 -63.63
N GLY A 207 -26.75 50.57 -64.13
CA GLY A 207 -25.70 49.78 -64.78
C GLY A 207 -25.18 48.63 -63.91
N PRO A 208 -24.31 47.75 -64.44
CA PRO A 208 -23.93 46.50 -63.77
C PRO A 208 -23.35 46.80 -62.38
N LYS A 209 -24.06 46.39 -61.31
CA LYS A 209 -23.58 46.49 -59.93
C LYS A 209 -22.31 45.65 -59.78
N ALA A 210 -21.30 46.23 -59.13
CA ALA A 210 -20.04 45.54 -58.84
C ALA A 210 -20.29 44.22 -58.09
N PRO A 211 -19.46 43.17 -58.32
CA PRO A 211 -19.64 41.89 -57.65
C PRO A 211 -19.60 42.07 -56.12
N PRO A 212 -20.49 41.40 -55.37
CA PRO A 212 -20.55 41.56 -53.92
C PRO A 212 -19.25 41.09 -53.27
N GLN A 213 -18.73 41.91 -52.36
CA GLN A 213 -17.56 41.54 -51.55
C GLN A 213 -17.97 40.48 -50.51
N PRO A 214 -17.14 39.46 -50.25
CA PRO A 214 -17.44 38.45 -49.25
C PRO A 214 -17.55 39.08 -47.86
N VAL A 215 -18.64 38.80 -47.15
CA VAL A 215 -18.82 39.19 -45.76
C VAL A 215 -18.17 38.12 -44.88
N ILE A 216 -17.28 38.53 -43.98
CA ILE A 216 -16.64 37.61 -43.03
C ILE A 216 -17.65 37.25 -41.95
N VAL A 217 -18.22 36.05 -42.02
CA VAL A 217 -19.16 35.54 -41.01
C VAL A 217 -18.40 34.60 -40.08
N VAL A 218 -18.54 34.84 -38.78
CA VAL A 218 -17.93 34.03 -37.73
C VAL A 218 -18.80 32.78 -37.51
N LYS A 219 -18.31 31.59 -37.90
CA LYS A 219 -18.99 30.31 -37.67
C LYS A 219 -18.27 29.49 -36.60
N LYS A 220 -19.02 28.91 -35.66
CA LYS A 220 -18.48 27.96 -34.68
C LYS A 220 -18.32 26.59 -35.33
N ALA A 221 -17.17 25.95 -35.14
CA ALA A 221 -16.90 24.61 -35.63
C ALA A 221 -16.23 23.77 -34.53
N LEU A 222 -16.55 22.48 -34.47
CA LEU A 222 -15.84 21.53 -33.61
C LEU A 222 -14.55 21.09 -34.30
N GLN A 223 -13.43 21.12 -33.57
CA GLN A 223 -12.15 20.60 -34.05
C GLN A 223 -11.51 19.71 -32.99
N PHE A 224 -10.86 18.65 -33.45
CA PHE A 224 -10.03 17.79 -32.59
C PHE A 224 -8.69 18.46 -32.37
N LYS A 225 -8.35 18.70 -31.11
CA LYS A 225 -7.05 19.23 -30.69
C LYS A 225 -6.21 18.12 -30.10
N GLY A 226 -4.91 18.15 -30.39
CA GLY A 226 -3.95 17.21 -29.80
C GLY A 226 -3.86 17.38 -28.27
N GLY A 227 -3.91 16.25 -27.56
CA GLY A 227 -3.92 16.20 -26.10
C GLY A 227 -4.86 15.10 -25.60
N MET A 228 -4.47 14.38 -24.55
CA MET A 228 -5.28 13.31 -23.97
C MET A 228 -6.56 13.88 -23.35
N ASN A 229 -7.71 13.36 -23.76
CA ASN A 229 -9.01 13.62 -23.13
C ASN A 229 -9.15 12.77 -21.86
N VAL A 230 -8.47 13.20 -20.80
CA VAL A 230 -8.49 12.54 -19.49
C VAL A 230 -9.91 12.49 -18.90
N LEU A 231 -10.73 13.52 -19.13
CA LEU A 231 -12.10 13.59 -18.60
C LEU A 231 -12.97 12.44 -19.15
N GLY A 232 -12.93 12.21 -20.45
CA GLY A 232 -13.68 11.13 -21.09
C GLY A 232 -13.22 9.74 -20.66
N LEU A 233 -11.91 9.57 -20.48
CA LEU A 233 -11.34 8.32 -19.94
C LEU A 233 -11.84 8.06 -18.52
N ILE A 234 -11.79 9.06 -17.63
CA ILE A 234 -12.31 8.94 -16.27
C ILE A 234 -13.80 8.60 -16.30
N GLY A 235 -14.63 9.37 -17.02
CA GLY A 235 -16.08 9.14 -17.10
C GLY A 235 -16.43 7.73 -17.56
N PHE A 236 -15.77 7.25 -18.62
CA PHE A 236 -15.95 5.90 -19.13
C PHE A 236 -15.48 4.82 -18.13
N PHE A 237 -14.27 4.94 -17.59
CA PHE A 237 -13.71 3.91 -16.71
C PHE A 237 -14.35 3.87 -15.31
N ILE A 238 -14.96 4.97 -14.86
CA ILE A 238 -15.84 4.97 -13.69
C ILE A 238 -17.07 4.08 -13.95
N ALA A 239 -17.78 4.33 -15.06
CA ALA A 239 -18.94 3.52 -15.42
C ALA A 239 -18.55 2.04 -15.64
N PHE A 240 -17.42 1.80 -16.29
CA PHE A 240 -16.87 0.47 -16.54
C PHE A 240 -16.53 -0.26 -15.22
N GLY A 241 -15.85 0.39 -14.28
CA GLY A 241 -15.53 -0.17 -12.97
C GLY A 241 -16.78 -0.52 -12.16
N ILE A 242 -17.80 0.35 -12.14
CA ILE A 242 -19.07 0.09 -11.45
C ILE A 242 -19.82 -1.09 -12.09
N CYS A 243 -19.88 -1.16 -13.42
CA CYS A 243 -20.49 -2.28 -14.14
C CYS A 243 -19.75 -3.60 -13.86
N MET A 244 -18.41 -3.56 -13.85
CA MET A 244 -17.57 -4.71 -13.52
C MET A 244 -17.83 -5.22 -12.09
N GLY A 245 -17.89 -4.32 -11.10
CA GLY A 245 -18.21 -4.69 -9.72
C GLY A 245 -19.60 -5.35 -9.58
N LYS A 246 -20.59 -4.94 -10.39
CA LYS A 246 -21.92 -5.55 -10.41
C LYS A 246 -21.97 -6.95 -11.05
N MET A 247 -20.97 -7.32 -11.86
CA MET A 247 -20.91 -8.63 -12.52
C MET A 247 -20.40 -9.76 -11.61
N GLY A 248 -19.92 -9.44 -10.41
CA GLY A 248 -19.49 -10.41 -9.41
C GLY A 248 -18.36 -11.31 -9.93
N GLU A 249 -18.48 -12.63 -9.73
CA GLU A 249 -17.41 -13.58 -10.08
C GLU A 249 -17.02 -13.59 -11.56
N ARG A 250 -17.94 -13.28 -12.49
CA ARG A 250 -17.63 -13.25 -13.93
C ARG A 250 -16.58 -12.17 -14.27
N ALA A 251 -16.51 -11.12 -13.46
CA ALA A 251 -15.56 -10.03 -13.62
C ALA A 251 -14.19 -10.30 -12.96
N ARG A 252 -14.04 -11.38 -12.18
CA ARG A 252 -12.83 -11.65 -11.38
C ARG A 252 -11.55 -11.67 -12.21
N LEU A 253 -11.58 -12.30 -13.39
CA LEU A 253 -10.43 -12.34 -14.29
C LEU A 253 -9.99 -10.93 -14.76
N MET A 254 -10.97 -10.05 -15.06
CA MET A 254 -10.68 -8.67 -15.47
C MET A 254 -10.21 -7.81 -14.31
N LEU A 255 -10.80 -7.99 -13.13
CA LEU A 255 -10.36 -7.37 -11.89
C LEU A 255 -8.89 -7.70 -11.60
N ASP A 256 -8.53 -8.98 -11.65
CA ASP A 256 -7.16 -9.43 -11.41
C ASP A 256 -6.19 -8.86 -12.46
N PHE A 257 -6.59 -8.80 -13.73
CA PHE A 257 -5.81 -8.15 -14.78
C PHE A 257 -5.51 -6.68 -14.46
N PHE A 258 -6.53 -5.88 -14.12
CA PHE A 258 -6.32 -4.45 -13.83
C PHE A 258 -5.56 -4.24 -12.51
N ASN A 259 -5.72 -5.11 -11.51
CA ASN A 259 -4.93 -5.09 -10.28
C ASN A 259 -3.43 -5.30 -10.56
N ILE A 260 -3.11 -6.33 -11.35
CA ILE A 260 -1.73 -6.62 -11.75
C ILE A 260 -1.16 -5.47 -12.59
N LEU A 261 -1.94 -4.93 -13.53
CA LEU A 261 -1.54 -3.77 -14.33
C LEU A 261 -1.22 -2.56 -13.45
N ASN A 262 -2.07 -2.26 -12.46
CA ASN A 262 -1.83 -1.17 -11.52
C ASN A 262 -0.52 -1.37 -10.75
N GLU A 263 -0.27 -2.58 -10.24
CA GLU A 263 0.96 -2.89 -9.52
C GLU A 263 2.21 -2.72 -10.40
N ILE A 264 2.16 -3.20 -11.65
CA ILE A 264 3.25 -3.01 -12.64
C ILE A 264 3.52 -1.52 -12.87
N VAL A 265 2.47 -0.73 -13.08
CA VAL A 265 2.58 0.71 -13.33
C VAL A 265 3.16 1.44 -12.10
N MET A 266 2.77 1.06 -10.89
CA MET A 266 3.34 1.60 -9.64
C MET A 266 4.84 1.31 -9.49
N ARG A 267 5.32 0.15 -9.97
CA ARG A 267 6.75 -0.16 -10.03
C ARG A 267 7.49 0.73 -11.04
N LEU A 268 6.89 0.98 -12.21
CA LEU A 268 7.44 1.94 -13.19
C LEU A 268 7.52 3.36 -12.63
N VAL A 269 6.48 3.81 -11.91
CA VAL A 269 6.48 5.10 -11.20
C VAL A 269 7.67 5.20 -10.27
N THR A 270 7.94 4.16 -9.48
CA THR A 270 9.07 4.16 -8.55
C THR A 270 10.39 4.41 -9.29
N MET A 271 10.61 3.77 -10.45
CA MET A 271 11.80 4.01 -11.27
C MET A 271 11.89 5.48 -11.73
N VAL A 272 10.78 6.09 -12.15
CA VAL A 272 10.74 7.52 -12.53
C VAL A 272 11.04 8.43 -11.33
N MET A 273 10.55 8.07 -10.14
CA MET A 273 10.79 8.84 -8.91
C MET A 273 12.27 8.88 -8.54
N TRP A 274 13.04 7.83 -8.83
CA TRP A 274 14.50 7.84 -8.66
C TRP A 274 15.23 8.76 -9.63
N TYR A 275 14.68 8.98 -10.82
CA TYR A 275 15.19 9.96 -11.78
C TYR A 275 14.80 11.40 -11.40
N SER A 276 13.71 11.58 -10.65
CA SER A 276 13.14 12.88 -10.32
C SER A 276 14.11 13.89 -9.68
N PRO A 277 15.03 13.55 -8.75
CA PRO A 277 15.92 14.53 -8.15
C PRO A 277 16.79 15.26 -9.17
N PHE A 278 17.30 14.50 -10.14
CA PHE A 278 18.13 15.03 -11.22
C PHE A 278 17.30 15.84 -12.23
N GLY A 279 16.15 15.29 -12.65
CA GLY A 279 15.25 15.99 -13.58
C GLY A 279 14.73 17.31 -13.00
N ILE A 280 14.34 17.34 -11.72
CA ILE A 280 13.87 18.54 -11.01
C ILE A 280 14.98 19.59 -10.91
N ALA A 281 16.21 19.19 -10.57
CA ALA A 281 17.35 20.11 -10.51
C ALA A 281 17.58 20.84 -11.85
N CYS A 282 17.60 20.08 -12.95
CA CYS A 282 17.77 20.62 -14.30
C CYS A 282 16.58 21.49 -14.74
N LEU A 283 15.35 21.09 -14.43
CA LEU A 283 14.13 21.83 -14.77
C LEU A 283 14.10 23.18 -14.05
N ILE A 284 14.35 23.20 -12.74
CA ILE A 284 14.40 24.42 -11.93
C ILE A 284 15.53 25.35 -12.43
N CYS A 285 16.72 24.79 -12.67
CA CYS A 285 17.87 25.54 -13.17
C CYS A 285 17.55 26.22 -14.52
N GLY A 286 17.06 25.46 -15.51
CA GLY A 286 16.71 25.99 -16.82
C GLY A 286 15.60 27.05 -16.77
N LYS A 287 14.61 26.90 -15.89
CA LYS A 287 13.53 27.87 -15.73
C LYS A 287 13.98 29.16 -15.06
N ILE A 288 14.81 29.10 -14.03
CA ILE A 288 15.36 30.29 -13.37
C ILE A 288 16.21 31.12 -14.34
N ILE A 289 16.95 30.47 -15.25
CA ILE A 289 17.74 31.15 -16.28
C ILE A 289 16.82 31.79 -17.35
N SER A 290 15.73 31.13 -17.73
CA SER A 290 14.80 31.60 -18.76
C SER A 290 13.96 32.83 -18.35
N ILE A 291 13.73 33.03 -17.06
CA ILE A 291 12.95 34.17 -16.53
C ILE A 291 13.71 35.48 -16.72
N LYS A 292 13.11 36.53 -17.29
CA LYS A 292 13.82 37.83 -17.49
C LYS A 292 13.87 38.72 -16.24
N ASP A 293 12.84 38.68 -15.39
CA ASP A 293 12.73 39.49 -14.16
C ASP A 293 12.47 38.59 -12.93
N LEU A 294 13.53 38.27 -12.16
CA LEU A 294 13.47 37.32 -11.03
C LEU A 294 12.62 37.85 -9.86
N GLU A 295 12.71 39.15 -9.57
CA GLU A 295 12.03 39.76 -8.41
C GLU A 295 10.51 39.73 -8.55
N LEU A 296 9.99 40.12 -9.72
CA LEU A 296 8.55 40.13 -9.98
C LEU A 296 7.98 38.71 -10.02
N MET A 297 8.69 37.77 -10.66
CA MET A 297 8.27 36.38 -10.75
C MET A 297 8.34 35.65 -9.40
N ALA A 298 9.41 35.87 -8.63
CA ALA A 298 9.53 35.30 -7.28
C ALA A 298 8.46 35.84 -6.34
N ARG A 299 8.12 37.14 -6.43
CA ARG A 299 7.04 37.73 -5.63
C ARG A 299 5.68 37.13 -5.98
N GLN A 300 5.34 37.01 -7.26
CA GLN A 300 4.05 36.45 -7.70
C GLN A 300 3.94 34.96 -7.38
N LEU A 301 4.99 34.17 -7.68
CA LEU A 301 5.01 32.74 -7.40
C LEU A 301 5.05 32.45 -5.89
N GLY A 302 5.69 33.33 -5.10
CA GLY A 302 5.65 33.30 -3.65
C GLY A 302 4.25 33.57 -3.09
N MET A 303 3.54 34.58 -3.62
CA MET A 303 2.14 34.84 -3.23
C MET A 303 1.20 33.71 -3.62
N TYR A 304 1.40 33.09 -4.79
CA TYR A 304 0.71 31.87 -5.18
C TYR A 304 0.95 30.73 -4.17
N MET A 305 2.21 30.48 -3.81
CA MET A 305 2.59 29.45 -2.84
C MET A 305 1.93 29.69 -1.47
N VAL A 306 1.96 30.93 -0.98
CA VAL A 306 1.28 31.33 0.27
C VAL A 306 -0.23 31.08 0.17
N THR A 307 -0.86 31.44 -0.95
CA THR A 307 -2.30 31.23 -1.16
C THR A 307 -2.67 29.75 -1.08
N VAL A 308 -1.91 28.88 -1.76
CA VAL A 308 -2.14 27.42 -1.71
C VAL A 308 -1.92 26.87 -0.31
N VAL A 309 -0.79 27.19 0.34
CA VAL A 309 -0.47 26.67 1.69
C VAL A 309 -1.50 27.12 2.71
N VAL A 310 -1.91 28.40 2.69
CA VAL A 310 -2.96 28.91 3.57
C VAL A 310 -4.29 28.21 3.31
N GLY A 311 -4.66 28.01 2.04
CA GLY A 311 -5.87 27.27 1.69
C GLY A 311 -5.87 25.84 2.20
N LEU A 312 -4.75 25.12 2.04
CA LEU A 312 -4.57 23.76 2.54
C LEU A 312 -4.64 23.70 4.08
N LEU A 313 -4.01 24.65 4.78
CA LEU A 313 -4.07 24.73 6.24
C LEU A 313 -5.48 25.07 6.76
N ILE A 314 -6.20 25.97 6.09
CA ILE A 314 -7.59 26.28 6.43
C ILE A 314 -8.48 25.05 6.19
N HIS A 315 -8.32 24.37 5.05
CA HIS A 315 -9.11 23.18 4.75
C HIS A 315 -8.85 22.05 5.74
N GLY A 316 -7.57 21.68 5.93
CA GLY A 316 -7.16 20.59 6.80
C GLY A 316 -7.29 20.88 8.30
N GLY A 317 -7.11 22.13 8.72
CA GLY A 317 -7.13 22.55 10.12
C GLY A 317 -8.48 23.05 10.64
N ILE A 318 -9.39 23.45 9.74
CA ILE A 318 -10.69 24.03 10.11
C ILE A 318 -11.84 23.24 9.46
N PHE A 319 -11.92 23.15 8.14
CA PHE A 319 -13.08 22.54 7.46
C PHE A 319 -13.23 21.04 7.73
N LEU A 320 -12.17 20.24 7.55
CA LEU A 320 -12.22 18.80 7.82
C LEU A 320 -12.52 18.49 9.31
N PRO A 321 -11.85 19.12 10.29
CA PRO A 321 -12.20 19.00 11.71
C PRO A 321 -13.65 19.43 12.03
N LEU A 322 -14.14 20.50 11.40
CA LEU A 322 -15.51 20.99 11.60
C LEU A 322 -16.53 19.97 11.10
N ILE A 323 -16.33 19.39 9.92
CA ILE A 323 -17.20 18.35 9.36
C ILE A 323 -17.22 17.13 10.31
N TYR A 324 -16.05 16.70 10.78
CA TYR A 324 -15.94 15.63 11.76
C TYR A 324 -16.70 15.95 13.06
N PHE A 325 -16.53 17.16 13.62
CA PHE A 325 -17.19 17.58 14.84
C PHE A 325 -18.72 17.63 14.68
N VAL A 326 -19.23 18.15 13.56
CA VAL A 326 -20.67 18.24 13.30
C VAL A 326 -21.33 16.86 13.21
N ILE A 327 -20.67 15.89 12.55
CA ILE A 327 -21.23 14.56 12.32
C ILE A 327 -21.00 13.63 13.52
N VAL A 328 -19.75 13.51 14.00
CA VAL A 328 -19.34 12.55 15.03
C VAL A 328 -19.56 13.10 16.45
N ARG A 329 -19.65 14.43 16.60
CA ARG A 329 -19.79 15.14 17.88
C ARG A 329 -18.72 14.78 18.92
N LYS A 330 -17.50 14.52 18.44
CA LYS A 330 -16.30 14.30 19.25
C LYS A 330 -15.22 15.32 18.91
N ASN A 331 -14.28 15.55 19.82
CA ASN A 331 -13.18 16.49 19.61
C ASN A 331 -12.29 16.03 18.42
N PRO A 332 -12.23 16.78 17.31
CA PRO A 332 -11.45 16.40 16.14
C PRO A 332 -9.94 16.50 16.38
N TYR A 333 -9.47 17.38 17.26
CA TYR A 333 -8.04 17.55 17.49
C TYR A 333 -7.42 16.37 18.25
N THR A 334 -8.20 15.69 19.10
CA THR A 334 -7.80 14.42 19.71
C THR A 334 -7.66 13.32 18.65
N PHE A 335 -8.57 13.31 17.67
CA PHE A 335 -8.48 12.40 16.53
C PHE A 335 -7.23 12.70 15.68
N PHE A 336 -6.95 13.98 15.39
CA PHE A 336 -5.75 14.40 14.66
C PHE A 336 -4.46 13.95 15.34
N MET A 337 -4.38 14.04 16.68
CA MET A 337 -3.20 13.55 17.42
C MET A 337 -2.98 12.04 17.26
N GLY A 338 -4.05 11.25 17.13
CA GLY A 338 -3.94 9.81 16.86
C GLY A 338 -3.37 9.46 15.48
N ILE A 339 -3.57 10.33 14.48
CA ILE A 339 -3.05 10.17 13.10
C ILE A 339 -1.81 11.03 12.81
N PHE A 340 -1.26 11.72 13.80
CA PHE A 340 -0.17 12.70 13.61
C PHE A 340 1.06 12.09 12.91
N GLN A 341 1.38 10.83 13.22
CA GLN A 341 2.48 10.10 12.57
C GLN A 341 2.23 9.90 11.07
N ALA A 342 1.00 9.56 10.66
CA ALA A 342 0.64 9.43 9.25
C ALA A 342 0.73 10.78 8.52
N TRP A 343 0.31 11.87 9.15
CA TRP A 343 0.43 13.22 8.59
C TRP A 343 1.89 13.64 8.36
N ILE A 344 2.79 13.46 9.34
CA ILE A 344 4.23 13.73 9.17
C ILE A 344 4.81 12.86 8.07
N THR A 345 4.43 11.57 8.04
CA THR A 345 4.93 10.65 7.03
C THR A 345 4.49 11.10 5.64
N ALA A 346 3.25 11.59 5.48
CA ALA A 346 2.72 12.06 4.20
C ALA A 346 3.36 13.37 3.72
N LEU A 347 3.64 14.28 4.65
CA LEU A 347 4.43 15.48 4.40
C LEU A 347 5.87 15.14 3.99
N GLY A 348 6.41 14.04 4.55
CA GLY A 348 7.70 13.48 4.21
C GLY A 348 7.71 12.82 2.84
N THR A 349 6.85 11.84 2.57
CA THR A 349 6.91 11.03 1.34
C THR A 349 6.31 11.72 0.11
N ALA A 350 5.44 12.71 0.32
CA ALA A 350 4.60 13.33 -0.71
C ALA A 350 3.71 12.33 -1.49
N SER A 351 3.50 11.12 -0.97
CA SER A 351 2.63 10.10 -1.60
C SER A 351 1.60 9.53 -0.63
N SER A 352 0.31 9.66 -0.97
CA SER A 352 -0.80 9.13 -0.14
C SER A 352 -0.82 7.60 -0.16
N ALA A 353 -0.51 6.98 -1.31
CA ALA A 353 -0.37 5.53 -1.41
C ALA A 353 0.83 5.01 -0.59
N GLY A 354 1.96 5.73 -0.63
CA GLY A 354 3.15 5.38 0.17
C GLY A 354 2.93 5.47 1.68
N THR A 355 1.98 6.29 2.14
CA THR A 355 1.64 6.45 3.57
C THR A 355 0.52 5.56 4.07
N LEU A 356 -0.13 4.83 3.16
CA LEU A 356 -1.30 4.03 3.49
C LEU A 356 -1.06 3.03 4.63
N PRO A 357 0.08 2.29 4.71
CA PRO A 357 0.33 1.35 5.81
C PRO A 357 0.45 2.02 7.18
N VAL A 358 1.05 3.21 7.26
CA VAL A 358 1.17 3.99 8.50
C VAL A 358 -0.20 4.53 8.91
N THR A 359 -1.00 4.95 7.94
CA THR A 359 -2.37 5.44 8.14
C THR A 359 -3.28 4.33 8.69
N PHE A 360 -3.15 3.10 8.16
CA PHE A 360 -3.82 1.92 8.69
C PHE A 360 -3.52 1.69 10.17
N ARG A 361 -2.24 1.63 10.55
CA ARG A 361 -1.85 1.41 11.96
C ARG A 361 -2.37 2.52 12.87
N CYS A 362 -2.26 3.79 12.46
CA CYS A 362 -2.75 4.90 13.27
C CYS A 362 -4.26 4.83 13.51
N LEU A 363 -5.05 4.45 12.50
CA LEU A 363 -6.51 4.38 12.63
C LEU A 363 -6.99 3.12 13.38
N GLU A 364 -6.35 1.97 13.15
CA GLU A 364 -6.73 0.69 13.77
C GLU A 364 -6.19 0.56 15.21
N GLU A 365 -4.93 0.92 15.45
CA GLU A 365 -4.25 0.72 16.74
C GLU A 365 -4.44 1.94 17.66
N ASN A 366 -4.16 3.18 17.20
CA ASN A 366 -4.24 4.36 18.07
C ASN A 366 -5.68 4.83 18.31
N LEU A 367 -6.54 4.75 17.29
CA LEU A 367 -7.90 5.29 17.31
C LEU A 367 -9.00 4.21 17.42
N GLY A 368 -8.63 2.93 17.31
CA GLY A 368 -9.55 1.80 17.50
C GLY A 368 -10.67 1.73 16.46
N ILE A 369 -10.44 2.20 15.23
CA ILE A 369 -11.43 2.10 14.14
C ILE A 369 -11.49 0.67 13.62
N ASP A 370 -12.70 0.18 13.35
CA ASP A 370 -12.93 -1.18 12.86
C ASP A 370 -12.21 -1.43 11.52
N LYS A 371 -11.45 -2.53 11.45
CA LYS A 371 -10.65 -2.94 10.29
C LYS A 371 -11.48 -3.09 9.01
N ARG A 372 -12.77 -3.44 9.14
CA ARG A 372 -13.69 -3.56 7.99
C ARG A 372 -13.93 -2.21 7.32
N VAL A 373 -13.95 -1.13 8.10
CA VAL A 373 -14.12 0.23 7.58
C VAL A 373 -12.80 0.77 7.04
N THR A 374 -11.70 0.67 7.79
CA THR A 374 -10.40 1.19 7.34
C THR A 374 -9.93 0.55 6.04
N ARG A 375 -10.05 -0.78 5.91
CA ARG A 375 -9.62 -1.55 4.73
C ARG A 375 -10.44 -1.28 3.48
N PHE A 376 -11.63 -0.72 3.66
CA PHE A 376 -12.48 -0.31 2.56
C PHE A 376 -12.31 1.17 2.22
N VAL A 377 -12.38 2.04 3.22
CA VAL A 377 -12.41 3.51 3.03
C VAL A 377 -11.05 4.04 2.59
N LEU A 378 -9.94 3.63 3.22
CA LEU A 378 -8.62 4.24 2.99
C LEU A 378 -8.03 3.97 1.60
N PRO A 379 -8.05 2.74 1.03
CA PRO A 379 -7.52 2.51 -0.31
C PRO A 379 -8.31 3.26 -1.39
N VAL A 380 -9.63 3.35 -1.22
CA VAL A 380 -10.53 4.10 -2.10
C VAL A 380 -10.31 5.60 -1.94
N GLY A 381 -10.16 6.08 -0.71
CA GLY A 381 -9.89 7.49 -0.39
C GLY A 381 -8.57 7.97 -0.99
N ALA A 382 -7.51 7.16 -0.83
CA ALA A 382 -6.19 7.50 -1.34
C ALA A 382 -6.18 7.81 -2.84
N THR A 383 -7.11 7.25 -3.62
CA THR A 383 -7.23 7.47 -5.08
C THR A 383 -8.31 8.50 -5.45
N ILE A 384 -9.47 8.48 -4.79
CA ILE A 384 -10.62 9.31 -5.17
C ILE A 384 -10.63 10.66 -4.43
N ASN A 385 -10.27 10.66 -3.14
CA ASN A 385 -10.43 11.80 -2.25
C ASN A 385 -9.16 12.63 -2.14
N MET A 386 -8.96 13.52 -3.11
CA MET A 386 -7.79 14.38 -3.19
C MET A 386 -8.12 15.86 -2.99
N ASP A 387 -8.64 16.20 -1.81
CA ASP A 387 -9.06 17.55 -1.42
C ASP A 387 -7.97 18.61 -1.70
N GLY A 388 -6.73 18.32 -1.29
CA GLY A 388 -5.60 19.22 -1.48
C GLY A 388 -5.19 19.39 -2.94
N THR A 389 -5.40 18.38 -3.78
CA THR A 389 -5.16 18.47 -5.22
C THR A 389 -6.22 19.35 -5.88
N ALA A 390 -7.51 19.18 -5.55
CA ALA A 390 -8.58 20.00 -6.09
C ALA A 390 -8.43 21.49 -5.73
N LEU A 391 -8.07 21.79 -4.48
CA LEU A 391 -7.81 23.16 -4.04
C LEU A 391 -6.65 23.79 -4.81
N TYR A 392 -5.53 23.07 -4.91
CA TYR A 392 -4.35 23.52 -5.64
C TYR A 392 -4.64 23.79 -7.11
N GLU A 393 -5.35 22.87 -7.77
CA GLU A 393 -5.68 22.97 -9.19
C GLU A 393 -6.58 24.17 -9.49
N ALA A 394 -7.59 24.40 -8.64
CA ALA A 394 -8.46 25.57 -8.75
C ALA A 394 -7.68 26.88 -8.59
N VAL A 395 -6.81 26.97 -7.57
CA VAL A 395 -5.95 28.13 -7.32
C VAL A 395 -4.97 28.35 -8.49
N ALA A 396 -4.35 27.28 -8.98
CA ALA A 396 -3.37 27.33 -10.08
C ALA A 396 -4.01 27.79 -11.40
N ALA A 397 -5.21 27.33 -11.72
CA ALA A 397 -5.91 27.71 -12.95
C ALA A 397 -6.23 29.19 -12.98
N ILE A 398 -6.79 29.71 -11.88
CA ILE A 398 -7.14 31.12 -11.76
C ILE A 398 -5.89 31.98 -11.67
N PHE A 399 -4.83 31.52 -10.99
CA PHE A 399 -3.54 32.20 -10.98
C PHE A 399 -2.96 32.37 -12.39
N ILE A 400 -2.98 31.32 -13.22
CA ILE A 400 -2.54 31.38 -14.62
C ILE A 400 -3.41 32.36 -15.43
N ALA A 401 -4.73 32.37 -15.21
CA ALA A 401 -5.62 33.33 -15.87
C ALA A 401 -5.30 34.78 -15.49
N GLN A 402 -5.15 35.06 -14.19
CA GLN A 402 -4.76 36.38 -13.66
C GLN A 402 -3.40 36.84 -14.19
N MET A 403 -2.43 35.93 -14.28
CA MET A 403 -1.10 36.21 -14.82
C MET A 403 -1.14 36.58 -16.32
N ASN A 404 -2.08 36.00 -17.06
CA ASN A 404 -2.27 36.24 -18.49
C ASN A 404 -3.21 37.42 -18.83
N ASP A 405 -3.70 38.14 -17.82
CA ASP A 405 -4.71 39.19 -17.98
C ASP A 405 -6.02 38.67 -18.61
N ILE A 406 -6.34 37.41 -18.35
CA ILE A 406 -7.58 36.76 -18.79
C ILE A 406 -8.58 36.85 -17.65
N ASN A 407 -9.59 37.69 -17.82
CA ASN A 407 -10.71 37.78 -16.88
C ASN A 407 -11.61 36.56 -17.08
N LEU A 408 -11.74 35.73 -16.05
CA LEU A 408 -12.64 34.59 -16.06
C LEU A 408 -14.06 35.05 -15.73
N ASP A 409 -15.01 34.68 -16.59
CA ASP A 409 -16.43 34.86 -16.34
C ASP A 409 -16.92 33.92 -15.21
N ALA A 410 -18.05 34.24 -14.57
CA ALA A 410 -18.64 33.44 -13.51
C ALA A 410 -18.88 31.99 -13.96
N GLY A 411 -19.30 31.79 -15.21
CA GLY A 411 -19.43 30.45 -15.80
C GLY A 411 -18.10 29.69 -15.87
N GLN A 412 -17.02 30.36 -16.29
CA GLN A 412 -15.69 29.74 -16.37
C GLN A 412 -15.13 29.40 -14.99
N ILE A 413 -15.41 30.21 -13.97
CA ILE A 413 -15.02 29.92 -12.58
C ILE A 413 -15.72 28.66 -12.06
N VAL A 414 -17.01 28.50 -12.34
CA VAL A 414 -17.75 27.27 -11.99
C VAL A 414 -17.18 26.08 -12.75
N THR A 415 -16.85 26.24 -14.04
CA THR A 415 -16.18 25.20 -14.83
C THR A 415 -14.83 24.82 -14.23
N VAL A 416 -13.98 25.78 -13.80
CA VAL A 416 -12.71 25.51 -13.10
C VAL A 416 -12.95 24.68 -11.83
N SER A 417 -13.91 25.08 -11.00
CA SER A 417 -14.19 24.38 -9.74
C SER A 417 -14.67 22.94 -9.96
N LEU A 418 -15.57 22.73 -10.93
CA LEU A 418 -16.10 21.40 -11.25
C LEU A 418 -15.02 20.52 -11.89
N THR A 419 -14.26 21.08 -12.84
CA THR A 419 -13.17 20.36 -13.50
C THR A 419 -12.05 20.00 -12.53
N ALA A 420 -11.70 20.88 -11.59
CA ALA A 420 -10.73 20.57 -10.53
C ALA A 420 -11.20 19.42 -9.62
N THR A 421 -12.49 19.39 -9.27
CA THR A 421 -13.06 18.29 -8.48
C THR A 421 -13.02 16.96 -9.25
N LEU A 422 -13.31 16.97 -10.55
CA LEU A 422 -13.26 15.76 -11.38
C LEU A 422 -11.82 15.32 -11.69
N ALA A 423 -10.92 16.29 -11.88
CA ALA A 423 -9.50 16.07 -12.14
C ALA A 423 -8.81 15.47 -10.91
N SER A 424 -9.14 15.92 -9.71
CA SER A 424 -8.58 15.39 -8.47
C SER A 424 -8.94 13.92 -8.22
N VAL A 425 -10.13 13.47 -8.64
CA VAL A 425 -10.53 12.04 -8.59
C VAL A 425 -9.70 11.18 -9.54
N GLY A 426 -9.25 11.76 -10.66
CA GLY A 426 -8.39 11.10 -11.65
C GLY A 426 -6.90 11.27 -11.39
N ALA A 427 -6.51 12.08 -10.41
CA ALA A 427 -5.12 12.24 -10.05
C ALA A 427 -4.62 10.98 -9.35
N ALA A 428 -3.43 10.52 -9.71
CA ALA A 428 -2.82 9.38 -9.04
C ALA A 428 -2.24 9.78 -7.68
N SER A 429 -2.22 8.85 -6.73
CA SER A 429 -1.77 9.05 -5.34
C SER A 429 -0.24 9.11 -5.18
N ILE A 430 0.40 9.76 -6.14
CA ILE A 430 1.83 9.72 -6.43
C ILE A 430 2.35 11.16 -6.49
N PRO A 431 3.62 11.41 -6.13
CA PRO A 431 4.16 12.75 -6.14
C PRO A 431 4.04 13.40 -7.52
N SER A 432 3.73 14.70 -7.52
CA SER A 432 3.59 15.54 -8.71
C SER A 432 2.50 15.13 -9.72
N ALA A 433 1.58 14.22 -9.36
CA ALA A 433 0.47 13.83 -10.24
C ALA A 433 -0.47 15.02 -10.57
N GLY A 434 -0.66 15.94 -9.61
CA GLY A 434 -1.51 17.12 -9.75
C GLY A 434 -1.09 18.09 -10.86
N LEU A 435 0.20 18.15 -11.19
CA LEU A 435 0.69 19.00 -12.29
C LEU A 435 0.20 18.54 -13.66
N VAL A 436 -0.15 17.26 -13.82
CA VAL A 436 -0.55 16.74 -15.11
C VAL A 436 -2.06 16.77 -15.29
N THR A 437 -2.82 16.54 -14.22
CA THR A 437 -4.27 16.78 -14.20
C THR A 437 -4.60 18.28 -14.34
N MET A 438 -3.70 19.16 -13.92
CA MET A 438 -3.77 20.61 -14.20
C MET A 438 -3.89 20.95 -15.71
N LEU A 439 -3.29 20.14 -16.59
CA LEU A 439 -3.40 20.34 -18.04
C LEU A 439 -4.85 20.24 -18.53
N LEU A 440 -5.64 19.32 -17.95
CA LEU A 440 -7.05 19.13 -18.29
C LEU A 440 -7.87 20.40 -17.99
N ILE A 441 -7.60 21.03 -16.85
CA ILE A 441 -8.37 22.21 -16.41
C ILE A 441 -8.05 23.41 -17.30
N LEU A 442 -6.77 23.61 -17.61
CA LEU A 442 -6.37 24.69 -18.52
C LEU A 442 -6.93 24.49 -19.92
N THR A 443 -6.96 23.25 -20.44
CA THR A 443 -7.56 22.98 -21.75
C THR A 443 -9.09 23.13 -21.73
N ALA A 444 -9.75 22.72 -20.65
CA ALA A 444 -11.20 22.85 -20.50
C ALA A 444 -11.66 24.32 -20.46
N VAL A 445 -10.84 25.20 -19.89
CA VAL A 445 -11.15 26.65 -19.76
C VAL A 445 -10.54 27.48 -20.90
N GLY A 446 -9.74 26.86 -21.76
CA GLY A 446 -9.09 27.54 -22.89
C GLY A 446 -7.89 28.40 -22.50
N LEU A 447 -7.26 28.12 -21.36
CA LEU A 447 -6.07 28.82 -20.87
C LEU A 447 -4.76 28.26 -21.49
N PRO A 448 -3.72 29.09 -21.62
CA PRO A 448 -2.43 28.68 -22.17
C PRO A 448 -1.72 27.65 -21.27
N THR A 449 -1.38 26.49 -21.85
CA THR A 449 -0.82 25.35 -21.11
C THR A 449 0.70 25.43 -20.92
N GLN A 450 1.39 26.29 -21.68
CA GLN A 450 2.83 26.53 -21.57
C GLN A 450 3.25 27.08 -20.20
N ASP A 451 2.32 27.73 -19.51
CA ASP A 451 2.56 28.39 -18.23
C ASP A 451 2.57 27.41 -17.04
N ILE A 452 2.11 26.16 -17.22
CA ILE A 452 2.24 25.08 -16.23
C ILE A 452 3.70 24.92 -15.82
N SER A 453 4.63 25.13 -16.75
CA SER A 453 6.05 24.95 -16.52
C SER A 453 6.63 25.87 -15.42
N LEU A 454 5.95 26.97 -15.08
CA LEU A 454 6.29 27.85 -13.96
C LEU A 454 5.93 27.23 -12.61
N LEU A 455 4.82 26.47 -12.56
CA LEU A 455 4.35 25.81 -11.34
C LEU A 455 5.23 24.61 -10.95
N VAL A 456 5.83 23.94 -11.93
CA VAL A 456 6.72 22.79 -11.69
C VAL A 456 7.86 23.14 -10.72
N ALA A 457 8.37 24.37 -10.77
CA ALA A 457 9.49 24.80 -9.92
C ALA A 457 9.13 24.89 -8.43
N VAL A 458 7.86 25.07 -8.09
CA VAL A 458 7.38 25.17 -6.70
C VAL A 458 6.54 23.98 -6.25
N ASP A 459 6.11 23.14 -7.20
CA ASP A 459 5.23 22.00 -6.92
C ASP A 459 5.87 21.01 -5.95
N TRP A 460 7.19 20.81 -6.00
CA TRP A 460 7.89 19.88 -5.09
C TRP A 460 7.62 20.17 -3.59
N LEU A 461 7.36 21.43 -3.23
CA LEU A 461 7.03 21.84 -1.87
C LEU A 461 5.52 21.75 -1.63
N LEU A 462 4.72 22.27 -2.56
CA LEU A 462 3.28 22.30 -2.45
C LEU A 462 2.68 20.89 -2.40
N ASP A 463 3.20 19.97 -3.20
CA ASP A 463 2.79 18.56 -3.28
C ASP A 463 2.83 17.86 -1.92
N ARG A 464 3.83 18.17 -1.08
CA ARG A 464 3.91 17.61 0.28
C ARG A 464 2.74 18.03 1.16
N PHE A 465 2.40 19.32 1.11
CA PHE A 465 1.25 19.83 1.85
C PHE A 465 -0.05 19.26 1.28
N ARG A 466 -0.18 19.16 -0.06
CA ARG A 466 -1.33 18.55 -0.74
C ARG A 466 -1.55 17.11 -0.26
N THR A 467 -0.52 16.28 -0.35
CA THR A 467 -0.56 14.89 0.11
C THR A 467 -0.90 14.79 1.59
N SER A 468 -0.31 15.63 2.44
CA SER A 468 -0.59 15.61 3.87
C SER A 468 -2.05 15.91 4.20
N VAL A 469 -2.70 16.82 3.46
CA VAL A 469 -4.12 17.14 3.63
C VAL A 469 -5.02 16.04 3.07
N ASN A 470 -4.66 15.44 1.93
CA ASN A 470 -5.40 14.29 1.37
C ASN A 470 -5.47 13.13 2.38
N VAL A 471 -4.34 12.76 2.98
CA VAL A 471 -4.27 11.68 3.99
C VAL A 471 -5.08 12.01 5.25
N VAL A 472 -5.10 13.28 5.66
CA VAL A 472 -5.94 13.75 6.77
C VAL A 472 -7.42 13.67 6.40
N GLY A 473 -7.80 14.04 5.18
CA GLY A 473 -9.16 13.92 4.64
C GLY A 473 -9.65 12.47 4.66
N ASP A 474 -8.84 11.52 4.21
CA ASP A 474 -9.15 10.09 4.21
C ASP A 474 -9.31 9.54 5.63
N SER A 475 -8.44 9.99 6.53
CA SER A 475 -8.47 9.57 7.94
C SER A 475 -9.75 10.04 8.64
N TYR A 476 -10.13 11.32 8.46
CA TYR A 476 -11.40 11.83 8.98
C TYR A 476 -12.59 11.12 8.31
N GLY A 477 -12.50 10.83 7.02
CA GLY A 477 -13.50 10.06 6.27
C GLY A 477 -13.73 8.68 6.88
N ALA A 478 -12.67 7.93 7.18
CA ALA A 478 -12.76 6.63 7.85
C ALA A 478 -13.44 6.74 9.22
N GLY A 479 -13.09 7.76 10.01
CA GLY A 479 -13.72 8.02 11.31
C GLY A 479 -15.22 8.36 11.22
N ILE A 480 -15.60 9.20 10.26
CA ILE A 480 -17.00 9.59 10.01
C ILE A 480 -17.82 8.40 9.53
N VAL A 481 -17.31 7.67 8.53
CA VAL A 481 -17.98 6.51 7.95
C VAL A 481 -18.14 5.40 8.99
N TYR A 482 -17.13 5.20 9.85
CA TYR A 482 -17.22 4.28 10.98
C TYR A 482 -18.33 4.70 11.96
N HIS A 483 -18.40 5.97 12.35
CA HIS A 483 -19.44 6.46 13.26
C HIS A 483 -20.86 6.26 12.68
N LEU A 484 -21.05 6.59 11.40
CA LEU A 484 -22.34 6.44 10.71
C LEU A 484 -22.75 4.99 10.49
N SER A 485 -21.78 4.07 10.45
CA SER A 485 -22.01 2.65 10.16
C SER A 485 -21.96 1.76 11.41
N LYS A 486 -21.75 2.35 12.59
CA LYS A 486 -21.59 1.61 13.85
C LYS A 486 -22.75 0.65 14.14
N LYS A 487 -24.00 1.09 14.00
CA LYS A 487 -25.19 0.25 14.22
C LYS A 487 -25.24 -0.96 13.27
N GLU A 488 -24.77 -0.80 12.04
CA GLU A 488 -24.76 -1.89 11.05
C GLU A 488 -23.65 -2.89 11.37
N LEU A 489 -22.47 -2.40 11.80
CA LEU A 489 -21.36 -3.23 12.26
C LEU A 489 -21.71 -4.02 13.54
N ASP A 490 -22.41 -3.38 14.48
CA ASP A 490 -22.88 -4.01 15.71
C ASP A 490 -23.92 -5.11 15.41
N ASN A 491 -24.83 -4.88 14.46
CA ASN A 491 -25.79 -5.88 14.01
C ASN A 491 -25.11 -7.08 13.34
N LEU A 492 -24.10 -6.84 12.49
CA LEU A 492 -23.31 -7.90 11.86
C LEU A 492 -22.61 -8.76 12.93
N ASN A 493 -22.01 -8.12 13.94
CA ASN A 493 -21.41 -8.83 15.05
C ASN A 493 -22.45 -9.63 15.83
N SER A 494 -23.62 -9.05 16.16
CA SER A 494 -24.68 -9.76 16.88
C SER A 494 -25.26 -10.95 16.12
N ASN A 495 -25.33 -10.87 14.79
CA ASN A 495 -25.76 -12.00 13.95
C ASN A 495 -24.67 -13.07 13.91
N GLN A 496 -23.39 -12.69 13.82
CA GLN A 496 -22.27 -13.62 13.90
C GLN A 496 -22.29 -14.34 15.26
N THR A 497 -22.38 -13.60 16.36
CA THR A 497 -22.46 -14.15 17.72
C THR A 497 -23.71 -15.01 17.89
N ARG A 498 -24.87 -14.63 17.34
CA ARG A 498 -26.05 -15.52 17.36
C ARG A 498 -25.85 -16.79 16.57
N PHE A 499 -25.16 -16.76 15.43
CA PHE A 499 -24.83 -17.97 14.68
C PHE A 499 -23.87 -18.85 15.48
N ASP A 500 -22.84 -18.27 16.08
CA ASP A 500 -21.87 -18.97 16.93
C ASP A 500 -22.54 -19.52 18.20
N ASP A 501 -23.45 -18.76 18.83
CA ASP A 501 -24.26 -19.17 20.00
C ASP A 501 -25.28 -20.24 19.61
N THR A 502 -25.87 -20.19 18.40
CA THR A 502 -26.80 -21.22 17.93
C THR A 502 -26.05 -22.50 17.55
N GLU A 503 -24.82 -22.40 17.04
CA GLU A 503 -23.93 -23.54 16.89
C GLU A 503 -23.51 -24.09 18.25
N MET A 504 -23.08 -23.24 19.18
CA MET A 504 -22.75 -23.62 20.55
C MET A 504 -23.94 -24.24 21.28
N ASP A 505 -25.16 -23.72 21.15
CA ASP A 505 -26.38 -24.28 21.75
C ASP A 505 -26.75 -25.61 21.11
N LYS A 506 -26.53 -25.80 19.80
CA LYS A 506 -26.69 -27.11 19.15
C LYS A 506 -25.65 -28.09 19.64
N THR A 507 -24.41 -27.65 19.82
CA THR A 507 -23.32 -28.45 20.40
C THR A 507 -23.62 -28.76 21.87
N GLN A 508 -24.09 -27.80 22.65
CA GLN A 508 -24.44 -27.93 24.06
C GLN A 508 -25.66 -28.83 24.25
N TYR A 509 -26.70 -28.69 23.41
CA TYR A 509 -27.85 -29.58 23.36
C TYR A 509 -27.45 -31.02 23.00
N TYR A 510 -26.51 -31.17 22.07
CA TYR A 510 -25.94 -32.48 21.73
C TYR A 510 -25.12 -33.07 22.90
N TYR A 511 -24.35 -32.25 23.63
CA TYR A 511 -23.62 -32.66 24.83
C TYR A 511 -24.55 -32.98 26.02
N ASP A 512 -25.62 -32.21 26.21
CA ASP A 512 -26.62 -32.41 27.28
C ASP A 512 -27.52 -33.63 26.99
N ASP A 513 -27.81 -33.92 25.72
CA ASP A 513 -28.48 -35.16 25.31
C ASP A 513 -27.60 -36.39 25.58
N LEU A 514 -26.30 -36.31 25.27
CA LEU A 514 -25.30 -37.31 25.66
C LEU A 514 -25.20 -37.47 27.19
N LYS A 515 -25.26 -36.36 27.93
CA LYS A 515 -25.19 -36.33 29.39
C LYS A 515 -26.44 -36.93 30.04
N ASN A 516 -27.63 -36.64 29.55
CA ASN A 516 -28.89 -37.22 30.01
C ASN A 516 -28.96 -38.74 29.71
N HIS A 517 -28.38 -39.17 28.59
CA HIS A 517 -28.19 -40.60 28.30
C HIS A 517 -27.19 -41.27 29.26
N HIS A 518 -26.17 -40.53 29.73
CA HIS A 518 -25.23 -41.00 30.76
C HIS A 518 -25.80 -40.97 32.19
N GLU A 519 -26.62 -39.98 32.56
CA GLU A 519 -27.18 -39.84 33.91
C GLU A 519 -28.27 -40.88 34.22
N ASN A 520 -29.00 -41.37 33.21
CA ASN A 520 -29.91 -42.52 33.39
C ASN A 520 -29.19 -43.86 33.57
N ASN A 521 -27.87 -43.89 33.35
CA ASN A 521 -26.99 -45.04 33.52
C ASN A 521 -25.81 -44.68 34.43
N THR A 522 -26.05 -44.37 35.71
CA THR A 522 -25.30 -44.91 36.87
C THR A 522 -25.49 -44.08 38.14
N ASN A 523 -25.83 -44.78 39.23
CA ASN A 523 -25.38 -44.42 40.58
C ASN A 523 -23.84 -44.42 40.61
N GLN A 524 -23.15 -43.29 40.50
CA GLN A 524 -21.86 -43.08 41.19
C GLN A 524 -21.34 -41.62 41.09
N CYS A 525 -21.23 -41.02 42.28
CA CYS A 525 -20.39 -39.92 42.75
C CYS A 525 -19.89 -38.82 41.78
N VAL A 526 -20.44 -37.64 42.02
CA VAL A 526 -20.05 -36.29 41.57
C VAL A 526 -18.73 -35.83 42.22
N TYR A 527 -17.86 -35.16 41.47
CA TYR A 527 -17.08 -34.00 41.97
C TYR A 527 -16.92 -32.92 40.89
N ALA A 528 -17.20 -31.68 41.31
CA ALA A 528 -17.08 -30.42 40.57
C ALA A 528 -15.65 -29.84 40.68
N PRO A 529 -15.25 -28.87 39.82
CA PRO A 529 -13.88 -28.39 39.74
C PRO A 529 -13.60 -27.33 40.82
N HIS A 530 -12.55 -27.53 41.62
CA HIS A 530 -11.98 -26.44 42.41
C HIS A 530 -10.45 -26.49 42.41
N ASN A 531 -9.87 -25.32 42.18
CA ASN A 531 -8.46 -24.98 42.20
C ASN A 531 -7.67 -25.55 43.38
N SER A 532 -6.41 -25.87 43.08
CA SER A 532 -5.26 -26.04 43.98
C SER A 532 -5.32 -27.19 44.97
N VAL A 533 -4.29 -28.04 45.01
CA VAL A 533 -3.58 -28.47 46.24
C VAL A 533 -2.34 -29.30 45.88
N LEU A 534 -1.35 -29.11 46.75
CA LEU A 534 0.00 -29.68 46.90
C LEU A 534 0.15 -31.19 46.65
N VAL A 535 1.34 -31.56 46.15
CA VAL A 535 1.87 -32.92 46.12
C VAL A 535 2.51 -33.23 47.47
N ASP A 536 2.10 -34.33 48.11
CA ASP A 536 2.80 -34.95 49.23
C ASP A 536 3.44 -36.27 48.78
N GLU A 537 4.63 -36.55 49.31
CA GLU A 537 5.53 -37.65 48.93
C GLU A 537 4.98 -39.05 49.30
N CYS A 538 5.18 -40.04 48.43
CA CYS A 538 5.05 -41.46 48.82
C CYS A 538 6.41 -42.18 48.76
N LYS A 539 6.93 -42.49 49.95
CA LYS A 539 8.02 -43.46 50.20
C LYS A 539 7.50 -44.90 50.05
N GLY A 540 8.39 -45.79 49.61
CA GLY A 540 8.11 -47.21 49.37
C GLY A 540 7.96 -48.11 50.61
N GLY A 541 7.53 -49.35 50.35
CA GLY A 541 7.46 -50.45 51.32
C GLY A 541 6.94 -51.75 50.69
N LEU A 542 7.61 -52.87 50.99
CA LEU A 542 7.40 -54.24 50.53
C LEU A 542 6.05 -54.88 50.94
N GLY A 543 5.60 -55.92 50.20
CA GLY A 543 4.88 -57.06 50.80
C GLY A 543 3.85 -57.85 49.95
N GLN A 544 4.29 -59.02 49.44
CA GLN A 544 3.59 -60.33 49.33
C GLN A 544 2.25 -60.54 48.56
N THR A 545 2.39 -61.21 47.39
CA THR A 545 1.74 -62.47 46.91
C THR A 545 0.24 -62.75 47.14
N THR A 546 -0.53 -62.94 46.05
CA THR A 546 -1.05 -64.25 45.52
C THR A 546 -2.17 -64.07 44.49
N GLY A 547 -2.19 -64.89 43.43
CA GLY A 547 -3.40 -65.27 42.68
C GLY A 547 -3.55 -64.77 41.24
N LEU A 548 -3.23 -65.64 40.28
CA LEU A 548 -3.44 -65.48 38.82
C LEU A 548 -4.89 -65.86 38.45
N HIS A 549 -5.61 -65.04 37.68
CA HIS A 549 -6.66 -65.49 36.76
C HIS A 549 -6.91 -64.45 35.66
N ASP A 550 -6.99 -64.93 34.42
CA ASP A 550 -7.01 -64.20 33.15
C ASP A 550 -8.20 -63.23 32.94
N ILE A 551 -7.94 -62.22 32.08
CA ILE A 551 -8.73 -61.03 31.71
C ILE A 551 -9.83 -61.41 30.67
N PRO A 552 -10.98 -60.69 30.62
CA PRO A 552 -11.16 -59.61 29.61
C PRO A 552 -11.81 -58.37 30.27
N GLY A 553 -11.32 -57.14 30.15
CA GLY A 553 -10.93 -56.47 28.91
C GLY A 553 -12.14 -55.69 28.40
N ASP A 554 -12.52 -54.59 29.07
CA ASP A 554 -13.45 -53.56 28.57
C ASP A 554 -13.28 -52.28 29.39
N GLN A 555 -12.18 -51.58 29.12
CA GLN A 555 -12.02 -50.18 29.46
C GLN A 555 -11.67 -49.48 28.16
N GLN A 556 -12.70 -49.00 27.44
CA GLN A 556 -12.48 -48.13 26.27
C GLN A 556 -11.88 -46.82 26.78
N LEU A 557 -10.54 -46.76 26.74
CA LEU A 557 -9.76 -45.58 27.01
C LEU A 557 -9.89 -44.61 25.83
N LEU A 558 -10.49 -43.45 26.07
CA LEU A 558 -10.30 -42.27 25.23
C LEU A 558 -8.93 -41.65 25.57
N TRP A 559 -7.88 -42.08 24.87
CA TRP A 559 -6.55 -41.45 24.95
C TRP A 559 -6.53 -40.18 24.10
N GLY A 560 -6.30 -39.03 24.72
CA GLY A 560 -5.92 -37.82 24.00
C GLY A 560 -4.52 -38.01 23.41
N SER A 561 -4.32 -37.66 22.14
CA SER A 561 -2.99 -37.71 21.52
C SER A 561 -2.08 -36.66 22.18
N ASP A 562 -1.04 -37.10 22.89
CA ASP A 562 -0.03 -36.21 23.47
C ASP A 562 0.83 -35.59 22.34
N GLN A 563 0.63 -34.30 22.08
CA GLN A 563 1.34 -33.55 21.03
C GLN A 563 2.14 -32.39 21.65
N TYR A 564 3.41 -32.24 21.25
CA TYR A 564 4.29 -31.22 21.80
C TYR A 564 4.92 -30.34 20.70
N ASP A 565 4.75 -29.02 20.83
CA ASP A 565 5.29 -27.99 19.95
C ASP A 565 6.12 -26.97 20.74
N PHE A 566 7.45 -26.98 20.59
CA PHE A 566 8.30 -25.98 21.25
C PHE A 566 9.66 -25.81 20.54
N ALA A 567 10.37 -24.74 20.91
CA ALA A 567 11.72 -24.48 20.42
C ALA A 567 12.73 -24.56 21.58
N ILE A 568 13.91 -25.11 21.29
CA ILE A 568 15.01 -25.25 22.23
C ILE A 568 16.26 -24.55 21.70
N VAL A 569 17.14 -24.14 22.61
CA VAL A 569 18.44 -23.57 22.26
C VAL A 569 19.52 -24.54 22.70
N LEU A 570 20.22 -25.14 21.73
CA LEU A 570 21.35 -26.01 21.97
C LEU A 570 22.64 -25.18 22.10
N PRO A 571 23.38 -25.31 23.22
CA PRO A 571 24.66 -24.63 23.37
C PRO A 571 25.70 -25.22 22.39
N ALA A 572 26.84 -24.55 22.28
CA ALA A 572 27.95 -24.99 21.43
C ALA A 572 28.45 -26.38 21.86
N SER A 573 28.53 -27.33 20.92
CA SER A 573 28.85 -28.74 21.20
C SER A 573 27.90 -29.41 22.24
N GLY A 574 26.72 -28.82 22.47
CA GLY A 574 25.74 -29.30 23.43
C GLY A 574 24.84 -30.40 22.85
N MET A 575 24.33 -31.24 23.74
CA MET A 575 23.31 -32.24 23.43
C MET A 575 22.16 -32.13 24.43
N GLU A 576 20.93 -32.16 23.95
CA GLU A 576 19.71 -32.25 24.77
C GLU A 576 18.90 -33.48 24.33
N CYS A 577 18.36 -34.22 25.29
CA CYS A 577 17.57 -35.41 25.03
C CYS A 577 16.18 -35.31 25.67
N PHE A 578 15.17 -35.82 24.97
CA PHE A 578 13.78 -35.89 25.40
C PHE A 578 13.31 -37.34 25.36
N TRP A 579 12.28 -37.65 26.14
CA TRP A 579 11.65 -38.98 26.18
C TRP A 579 10.16 -38.84 25.88
N HIS A 580 9.64 -39.73 25.05
CA HIS A 580 8.21 -39.81 24.76
C HIS A 580 7.76 -41.26 24.81
N PHE A 581 6.62 -41.50 25.46
CA PHE A 581 6.06 -42.83 25.59
C PHE A 581 5.29 -43.20 24.34
N ALA A 582 5.45 -44.43 23.84
CA ALA A 582 4.69 -44.95 22.71
C ALA A 582 4.35 -46.43 22.93
N HIS A 583 3.17 -46.84 22.46
CA HIS A 583 2.67 -48.21 22.52
C HIS A 583 3.05 -49.02 21.28
N TYR A 584 3.02 -50.34 21.39
CA TYR A 584 3.23 -51.26 20.26
C TYR A 584 2.24 -51.00 19.12
N GLY A 585 2.74 -50.82 17.90
CA GLY A 585 1.95 -50.64 16.69
C GLY A 585 1.54 -49.19 16.37
N GLU A 586 1.81 -48.25 17.28
CA GLU A 586 1.64 -46.82 17.01
C GLU A 586 2.68 -46.29 16.01
N HIS A 587 2.37 -45.19 15.33
CA HIS A 587 3.33 -44.50 14.48
C HIS A 587 3.94 -43.32 15.24
N PHE A 588 5.20 -43.46 15.62
CA PHE A 588 5.98 -42.38 16.20
C PHE A 588 6.46 -41.43 15.10
N TYR A 589 6.35 -40.13 15.35
CA TYR A 589 6.92 -39.11 14.46
C TYR A 589 7.68 -38.04 15.23
N LEU A 590 8.78 -37.59 14.64
CA LEU A 590 9.61 -36.48 15.11
C LEU A 590 9.98 -35.62 13.92
N THR A 591 9.61 -34.34 13.98
CA THR A 591 9.96 -33.32 13.01
C THR A 591 10.80 -32.26 13.69
N TYR A 592 11.93 -31.90 13.07
CA TYR A 592 12.82 -30.88 13.60
C TYR A 592 13.33 -29.94 12.51
N MET A 593 13.63 -28.70 12.91
CA MET A 593 14.14 -27.67 12.01
C MET A 593 15.02 -26.66 12.75
N VAL A 594 16.25 -26.46 12.28
CA VAL A 594 17.14 -25.41 12.78
C VAL A 594 16.67 -24.04 12.27
N GLN A 595 16.30 -23.15 13.19
CA GLN A 595 15.80 -21.80 12.86
C GLN A 595 16.94 -20.82 12.62
N TRP A 596 17.94 -20.81 13.51
CA TRP A 596 19.14 -19.98 13.38
C TRP A 596 20.34 -20.60 14.10
N VAL A 597 21.53 -20.17 13.68
CA VAL A 597 22.82 -20.53 14.29
C VAL A 597 23.59 -19.24 14.57
N THR A 598 24.21 -19.15 15.75
CA THR A 598 25.15 -18.08 16.09
C THR A 598 26.58 -18.60 16.05
N GLY A 599 27.56 -17.70 15.97
CA GLY A 599 28.98 -18.04 16.03
C GLY A 599 29.69 -17.91 14.68
N VAL A 600 30.99 -18.26 14.68
CA VAL A 600 31.89 -18.08 13.51
C VAL A 600 31.67 -19.17 12.46
N ALA A 601 31.22 -20.34 12.88
CA ALA A 601 30.86 -21.43 11.98
C ALA A 601 29.37 -21.31 11.61
N ASN A 602 29.07 -21.25 10.32
CA ASN A 602 27.70 -21.20 9.79
C ASN A 602 27.11 -22.60 9.52
N ALA A 603 27.65 -23.66 10.13
CA ALA A 603 27.18 -25.02 9.90
C ALA A 603 25.80 -25.20 10.56
N ARG A 604 24.81 -25.64 9.78
CA ARG A 604 23.43 -25.86 10.27
C ARG A 604 23.10 -27.33 10.51
N HIS A 605 24.08 -28.22 10.33
CA HIS A 605 23.88 -29.65 10.54
C HIS A 605 23.64 -29.93 12.02
N LEU A 606 22.50 -30.56 12.29
CA LEU A 606 22.08 -31.01 13.60
C LEU A 606 21.99 -32.54 13.54
N SER A 607 22.68 -33.20 14.46
CA SER A 607 22.59 -34.65 14.57
C SER A 607 21.47 -35.03 15.51
N VAL A 608 20.50 -35.77 14.99
CA VAL A 608 19.32 -36.23 15.71
C VAL A 608 19.32 -37.75 15.72
N THR A 609 19.21 -38.35 16.90
CA THR A 609 19.15 -39.79 17.09
C THR A 609 17.93 -40.18 17.90
N VAL A 610 17.24 -41.25 17.50
CA VAL A 610 16.10 -41.82 18.23
C VAL A 610 16.46 -43.25 18.64
N ASN A 611 16.38 -43.54 19.94
CA ASN A 611 16.64 -44.85 20.52
C ASN A 611 15.35 -45.50 21.02
N SER A 612 15.26 -46.83 20.89
CA SER A 612 14.18 -47.64 21.45
C SER A 612 14.26 -47.68 22.99
N PRO A 613 13.20 -48.16 23.67
CA PRO A 613 13.20 -48.35 25.12
C PRO A 613 14.35 -49.24 25.62
N ASP A 614 14.75 -50.22 24.82
CA ASP A 614 15.89 -51.12 25.08
C ASP A 614 17.26 -50.50 24.75
N GLY A 615 17.28 -49.26 24.24
CA GLY A 615 18.50 -48.51 23.93
C GLY A 615 19.08 -48.78 22.53
N PHE A 616 18.36 -49.48 21.66
CA PHE A 616 18.78 -49.69 20.27
C PHE A 616 18.52 -48.43 19.43
N LEU A 617 19.46 -48.08 18.56
CA LEU A 617 19.29 -46.94 17.65
C LEU A 617 18.26 -47.29 16.56
N VAL A 618 17.13 -46.58 16.56
CA VAL A 618 16.04 -46.78 15.59
C VAL A 618 16.27 -45.92 14.34
N ALA A 619 16.62 -44.65 14.54
CA ALA A 619 16.82 -43.69 13.45
C ALA A 619 17.91 -42.67 13.79
N THR A 620 18.64 -42.25 12.77
CA THR A 620 19.64 -41.18 12.86
C THR A 620 19.57 -40.29 11.64
N THR A 621 19.75 -38.98 11.83
CA THR A 621 19.81 -38.00 10.74
C THR A 621 20.77 -36.89 11.11
N ASP A 622 21.55 -36.40 10.14
CA ASP A 622 22.51 -35.30 10.32
C ASP A 622 22.26 -34.19 9.29
N ASP A 623 21.18 -33.43 9.50
CA ASP A 623 20.77 -32.36 8.59
C ASP A 623 20.16 -31.19 9.37
N ALA A 624 20.00 -30.03 8.73
CA ALA A 624 19.36 -28.86 9.33
C ALA A 624 17.85 -29.03 9.52
N THR A 625 17.24 -29.94 8.75
CA THR A 625 15.81 -30.23 8.78
C THR A 625 15.58 -31.71 8.55
N GLY A 626 14.68 -32.34 9.29
CA GLY A 626 14.38 -33.75 9.10
C GLY A 626 13.03 -34.17 9.66
N GLN A 627 12.54 -35.30 9.16
CA GLN A 627 11.36 -35.99 9.66
C GLN A 627 11.72 -37.46 9.87
N ILE A 628 11.51 -37.96 11.09
CA ILE A 628 11.71 -39.34 11.46
C ILE A 628 10.34 -39.92 11.76
N ASN A 629 9.92 -40.91 10.98
CA ASN A 629 8.64 -41.60 11.15
C ASN A 629 8.89 -43.11 11.13
N PHE A 630 8.43 -43.83 12.15
CA PHE A 630 8.51 -45.29 12.19
C PHE A 630 7.34 -45.86 13.00
N GLN A 631 7.01 -47.12 12.75
CA GLN A 631 6.06 -47.87 13.55
C GLN A 631 6.78 -48.48 14.76
N THR A 632 6.19 -48.37 15.93
CA THR A 632 6.80 -48.78 17.20
C THR A 632 6.68 -50.29 17.39
N GLU A 633 7.82 -50.96 17.48
CA GLU A 633 7.90 -52.43 17.68
C GLU A 633 7.85 -52.83 19.16
N GLU A 634 7.99 -51.88 20.08
CA GLU A 634 8.05 -52.10 21.52
C GLU A 634 7.26 -51.00 22.25
N THR A 635 6.63 -51.34 23.38
CA THR A 635 5.93 -50.36 24.22
C THR A 635 6.90 -49.79 25.25
N GLY A 636 7.11 -48.48 25.26
CA GLY A 636 7.99 -47.83 26.23
C GLY A 636 8.37 -46.39 25.88
N PHE A 637 9.36 -45.84 26.60
CA PHE A 637 9.86 -44.49 26.37
C PHE A 637 10.96 -44.49 25.29
N TYR A 638 10.65 -43.90 24.15
CA TYR A 638 11.63 -43.63 23.11
C TYR A 638 12.43 -42.38 23.46
N GLN A 639 13.76 -42.47 23.35
CA GLN A 639 14.67 -41.36 23.65
C GLN A 639 15.08 -40.66 22.35
N MET A 640 14.85 -39.35 22.26
CA MET A 640 15.27 -38.51 21.14
C MET A 640 16.37 -37.54 21.60
N CYS A 641 17.56 -37.62 21.01
CA CYS A 641 18.70 -36.78 21.36
C CYS A 641 19.08 -35.88 20.18
N LEU A 642 19.32 -34.61 20.48
CA LEU A 642 19.69 -33.57 19.53
C LEU A 642 21.07 -33.01 19.87
N ASN A 643 22.01 -33.09 18.93
CA ASN A 643 23.42 -32.80 19.17
C ASN A 643 23.96 -31.74 18.19
N ASN A 644 24.49 -30.66 18.74
CA ASN A 644 25.14 -29.56 18.02
C ASN A 644 26.67 -29.75 17.95
N PHE A 645 27.14 -30.92 17.53
CA PHE A 645 28.58 -31.21 17.51
C PHE A 645 29.35 -30.46 16.41
N HIS A 646 28.66 -30.06 15.34
CA HIS A 646 29.26 -29.33 14.20
C HIS A 646 29.64 -27.89 14.56
N ASN A 647 29.01 -27.26 15.56
CA ASN A 647 29.36 -25.91 16.01
C ASN A 647 30.02 -25.91 17.38
N ARG A 648 31.34 -25.72 17.39
CA ARG A 648 32.16 -25.63 18.63
C ARG A 648 32.08 -24.27 19.33
N PHE A 649 31.67 -23.22 18.62
CA PHE A 649 31.68 -21.84 19.14
C PHE A 649 30.37 -21.10 18.85
N GLY A 650 29.27 -21.85 18.73
CA GLY A 650 27.98 -21.34 18.28
C GLY A 650 26.81 -22.11 18.85
N SER A 651 25.81 -21.40 19.38
CA SER A 651 24.53 -22.01 19.75
C SER A 651 23.58 -22.03 18.57
N MET A 652 22.65 -22.97 18.56
CA MET A 652 21.60 -23.06 17.56
C MET A 652 20.23 -23.17 18.21
N GLN A 653 19.22 -22.54 17.62
CA GLN A 653 17.83 -22.72 18.02
C GLN A 653 17.15 -23.73 17.09
N VAL A 654 16.56 -24.76 17.69
CA VAL A 654 15.90 -25.86 16.98
C VAL A 654 14.43 -25.86 17.35
N PHE A 655 13.55 -25.85 16.35
CA PHE A 655 12.13 -26.10 16.55
C PHE A 655 11.86 -27.60 16.47
N LEU A 656 11.03 -28.11 17.39
CA LEU A 656 10.69 -29.52 17.52
C LEU A 656 9.18 -29.72 17.56
N ASN A 657 8.72 -30.74 16.86
CA ASN A 657 7.35 -31.26 16.94
C ASN A 657 7.42 -32.79 16.91
N PHE A 658 6.85 -33.45 17.93
CA PHE A 658 6.82 -34.90 18.02
C PHE A 658 5.55 -35.40 18.70
N GLY A 659 5.22 -36.67 18.43
CA GLY A 659 4.14 -37.39 19.08
C GLY A 659 3.93 -38.78 18.48
N VAL A 660 2.79 -39.38 18.80
CA VAL A 660 2.33 -40.66 18.26
C VAL A 660 0.96 -40.52 17.60
N TYR A 661 0.71 -41.31 16.56
CA TYR A 661 -0.61 -41.42 15.93
C TYR A 661 -0.90 -42.85 15.49
N TYR A 662 -2.17 -43.17 15.34
CA TYR A 662 -2.63 -44.43 14.77
C TYR A 662 -2.83 -44.26 13.26
N SER A 663 -2.33 -45.20 12.47
CA SER A 663 -2.61 -45.24 11.03
C SER A 663 -3.73 -46.25 10.80
N ASP A 664 -4.88 -45.80 10.32
CA ASP A 664 -6.06 -46.63 10.02
C ASP A 664 -5.82 -47.73 8.95
N ALA A 665 -4.61 -47.77 8.37
CA ALA A 665 -4.24 -48.73 7.34
C ALA A 665 -4.26 -50.20 7.84
N ASP A 666 -3.91 -50.45 9.10
CA ASP A 666 -3.87 -51.80 9.67
C ASP A 666 -5.25 -52.26 10.19
N GLU A 667 -6.11 -51.33 10.60
CA GLU A 667 -7.52 -51.58 10.92
C GLU A 667 -8.33 -51.95 9.68
N ALA A 668 -8.04 -51.34 8.53
CA ALA A 668 -8.72 -51.63 7.27
C ALA A 668 -8.53 -53.10 6.80
N GLN A 669 -7.42 -53.74 7.19
CA GLN A 669 -7.12 -55.12 6.84
C GLN A 669 -7.77 -56.11 7.83
N LYS A 670 -7.77 -55.79 9.14
CA LYS A 670 -8.52 -56.57 10.16
C LYS A 670 -10.03 -56.43 10.04
N GLN A 671 -10.54 -55.27 9.62
CA GLN A 671 -11.98 -55.06 9.39
C GLN A 671 -12.46 -55.68 8.07
N LYS A 672 -11.59 -55.87 7.07
CA LYS A 672 -11.92 -56.62 5.83
C LYS A 672 -12.20 -58.10 6.12
N GLU A 673 -11.42 -58.73 7.00
CA GLU A 673 -11.66 -60.12 7.41
C GLU A 673 -12.87 -60.27 8.35
N LYS A 674 -13.21 -59.23 9.13
CA LYS A 674 -14.44 -59.19 9.94
C LYS A 674 -15.70 -58.91 9.11
N LYS A 675 -15.59 -58.16 8.01
CA LYS A 675 -16.71 -57.80 7.11
C LYS A 675 -17.27 -58.96 6.28
N GLU A 676 -16.56 -60.08 6.14
CA GLU A 676 -17.10 -61.27 5.48
C GLU A 676 -17.96 -62.17 6.40
N LYS A 677 -18.09 -61.85 7.70
CA LYS A 677 -18.72 -62.78 8.67
C LYS A 677 -19.96 -62.29 9.42
N GLU A 678 -20.44 -61.07 9.23
CA GLU A 678 -21.61 -60.59 9.99
C GLU A 678 -22.56 -59.74 9.14
N GLU A 679 -23.31 -60.40 8.25
CA GLU A 679 -24.60 -59.89 7.79
C GLU A 679 -25.72 -60.62 8.55
N ALA A 680 -26.30 -59.96 9.55
CA ALA A 680 -27.74 -59.92 9.83
C ALA A 680 -28.03 -59.37 11.24
N SER A 681 -28.06 -58.03 11.42
CA SER A 681 -29.04 -57.36 12.30
C SER A 681 -28.85 -55.83 12.38
N LYS A 682 -29.93 -55.14 11.98
CA LYS A 682 -30.38 -53.77 12.34
C LYS A 682 -29.63 -52.54 11.80
N HIS A 683 -30.34 -51.92 10.88
CA HIS A 683 -30.18 -50.65 10.14
C HIS A 683 -29.96 -49.35 10.95
N LEU A 684 -29.65 -49.41 12.26
CA LEU A 684 -29.35 -48.24 13.10
C LEU A 684 -27.90 -48.24 13.62
N ASN A 685 -27.33 -49.43 13.86
CA ASN A 685 -25.92 -49.58 14.25
C ASN A 685 -24.97 -49.28 13.09
N ASP A 686 -25.44 -49.48 11.86
CA ASP A 686 -24.67 -49.23 10.65
C ASP A 686 -24.43 -47.73 10.43
N THR A 687 -25.42 -46.88 10.78
CA THR A 687 -25.29 -45.42 10.67
C THR A 687 -24.36 -44.85 11.74
N LEU A 688 -24.42 -45.36 12.97
CA LEU A 688 -23.54 -44.93 14.06
C LEU A 688 -22.09 -45.37 13.81
N TYR A 689 -21.90 -46.60 13.34
CA TYR A 689 -20.60 -47.11 12.89
C TYR A 689 -20.04 -46.29 11.72
N THR A 690 -20.88 -45.90 10.76
CA THR A 690 -20.47 -45.04 9.64
C THR A 690 -20.08 -43.64 10.11
N ILE A 691 -20.77 -43.10 11.11
CA ILE A 691 -20.44 -41.80 11.72
C ILE A 691 -19.12 -41.90 12.50
N GLU A 692 -18.91 -42.95 13.28
CA GLU A 692 -17.68 -43.20 14.03
C GLU A 692 -16.47 -43.40 13.10
N ASP A 693 -16.61 -44.22 12.05
CA ASP A 693 -15.60 -44.41 11.00
C ASP A 693 -15.31 -43.08 10.26
N SER A 694 -16.34 -42.29 9.97
CA SER A 694 -16.17 -40.97 9.34
C SER A 694 -15.49 -39.97 10.29
N ALA A 695 -15.81 -40.00 11.58
CA ALA A 695 -15.21 -39.13 12.59
C ALA A 695 -13.74 -39.47 12.80
N ASN A 696 -13.39 -40.76 12.90
CA ASN A 696 -12.01 -41.23 13.02
C ASN A 696 -11.17 -40.84 11.80
N LYS A 697 -11.72 -41.03 10.58
CA LYS A 697 -11.07 -40.56 9.33
C LYS A 697 -10.89 -39.05 9.31
N LEU A 698 -11.89 -38.29 9.72
CA LEU A 698 -11.81 -36.82 9.76
C LEU A 698 -10.74 -36.36 10.78
N GLN A 699 -10.64 -37.04 11.92
CA GLN A 699 -9.62 -36.78 12.93
C GLN A 699 -8.21 -37.07 12.38
N GLY A 700 -8.04 -38.19 11.67
CA GLY A 700 -6.80 -38.52 10.95
C GLY A 700 -6.42 -37.47 9.89
N TYR A 701 -7.37 -37.04 9.05
CA TYR A 701 -7.12 -35.98 8.06
C TYR A 701 -6.80 -34.63 8.69
N THR A 702 -7.49 -34.26 9.76
CA THR A 702 -7.25 -33.01 10.49
C THR A 702 -5.85 -33.01 11.10
N PHE A 703 -5.43 -34.14 11.66
CA PHE A 703 -4.07 -34.33 12.17
C PHE A 703 -3.00 -34.18 11.07
N HIS A 704 -3.17 -34.85 9.92
CA HIS A 704 -2.25 -34.72 8.80
C HIS A 704 -2.17 -33.27 8.28
N MET A 705 -3.32 -32.61 8.14
CA MET A 705 -3.38 -31.20 7.72
C MET A 705 -2.64 -30.29 8.70
N TRP A 706 -2.87 -30.48 10.01
CA TRP A 706 -2.20 -29.71 11.06
C TRP A 706 -0.68 -29.92 11.07
N ARG A 707 -0.22 -31.17 10.94
CA ARG A 707 1.21 -31.51 10.82
C ARG A 707 1.87 -30.80 9.63
N HIS A 708 1.22 -30.82 8.46
CA HIS A 708 1.71 -30.11 7.27
C HIS A 708 1.71 -28.58 7.45
N TYR A 709 0.66 -28.04 8.06
CA TYR A 709 0.56 -26.61 8.37
C TYR A 709 1.68 -26.16 9.33
N ASN A 710 1.93 -26.93 10.39
CA ASN A 710 3.00 -26.65 11.34
C ASN A 710 4.38 -26.68 10.70
N PHE A 711 4.66 -27.69 9.87
CA PHE A 711 5.91 -27.75 9.12
C PHE A 711 6.10 -26.54 8.18
N ALA A 712 5.03 -26.12 7.51
CA ALA A 712 5.06 -24.92 6.66
C ALA A 712 5.29 -23.63 7.48
N ARG A 713 4.71 -23.54 8.68
CA ARG A 713 4.91 -22.43 9.62
C ARG A 713 6.37 -22.36 10.10
N MET A 714 6.97 -23.49 10.45
CA MET A 714 8.39 -23.57 10.85
C MET A 714 9.31 -23.07 9.74
N ARG A 715 9.05 -23.48 8.50
CA ARG A 715 9.87 -23.12 7.33
C ARG A 715 9.91 -21.61 7.09
N LYS A 716 8.77 -20.93 7.19
CA LYS A 716 8.71 -19.46 7.08
C LYS A 716 9.56 -18.75 8.13
N GLY A 717 9.58 -19.26 9.37
CA GLY A 717 10.43 -18.73 10.43
C GLY A 717 11.92 -18.89 10.13
N ALA A 718 12.33 -20.08 9.69
CA ALA A 718 13.72 -20.34 9.31
C ALA A 718 14.19 -19.47 8.13
N ASP A 719 13.35 -19.30 7.10
CA ASP A 719 13.64 -18.44 5.94
C ASP A 719 13.83 -16.98 6.34
N TYR A 720 13.00 -16.47 7.26
CA TYR A 720 13.13 -15.11 7.80
C TYR A 720 14.48 -14.88 8.50
N TYR A 721 14.87 -15.79 9.40
CA TYR A 721 16.15 -15.66 10.11
C TYR A 721 17.37 -15.86 9.19
N LEU A 722 17.25 -16.70 8.16
CA LEU A 722 18.27 -16.86 7.12
C LEU A 722 18.49 -15.54 6.37
N LEU A 723 17.40 -14.90 5.92
CA LEU A 723 17.48 -13.61 5.24
C LEU A 723 18.08 -12.52 6.13
N LEU A 724 17.67 -12.46 7.39
CA LEU A 724 18.20 -11.49 8.36
C LEU A 724 19.71 -11.67 8.59
N SER A 725 20.16 -12.92 8.78
CA SER A 725 21.58 -13.25 8.95
C SER A 725 22.41 -12.89 7.72
N ASN A 726 21.94 -13.26 6.51
CA ASN A 726 22.62 -12.91 5.26
C ASN A 726 22.68 -11.39 5.04
N SER A 727 21.59 -10.67 5.32
CA SER A 727 21.55 -9.21 5.20
C SER A 727 22.54 -8.55 6.15
N SER A 728 22.59 -8.99 7.41
CA SER A 728 23.53 -8.46 8.41
C SER A 728 24.98 -8.72 8.01
N TYR A 729 25.29 -9.95 7.55
CA TYR A 729 26.61 -10.32 7.06
C TYR A 729 27.05 -9.44 5.88
N VAL A 730 26.22 -9.32 4.84
CA VAL A 730 26.53 -8.51 3.65
C VAL A 730 26.71 -7.04 4.04
N THR A 731 25.87 -6.50 4.91
CA THR A 731 25.96 -5.11 5.36
C THR A 731 27.27 -4.84 6.09
N TRP A 732 27.63 -5.70 7.05
CA TRP A 732 28.88 -5.55 7.82
C TRP A 732 30.12 -5.65 6.95
N TRP A 733 30.21 -6.67 6.09
CA TRP A 733 31.38 -6.83 5.23
C TRP A 733 31.46 -5.74 4.15
N SER A 734 30.33 -5.25 3.65
CA SER A 734 30.28 -4.12 2.71
C SER A 734 30.70 -2.80 3.38
N ALA A 735 30.33 -2.57 4.64
CA ALA A 735 30.77 -1.41 5.43
C ALA A 735 32.29 -1.45 5.68
N VAL A 736 32.82 -2.61 6.10
CA VAL A 736 34.26 -2.82 6.28
C VAL A 736 35.01 -2.58 4.96
N GLN A 737 34.53 -3.14 3.85
CA GLN A 737 35.15 -2.95 2.54
C GLN A 737 35.12 -1.47 2.10
N SER A 738 34.03 -0.76 2.36
CA SER A 738 33.92 0.67 2.07
C SER A 738 34.92 1.50 2.88
N ILE A 739 35.09 1.19 4.18
CA ILE A 739 36.09 1.83 5.03
C ILE A 739 37.51 1.57 4.49
N VAL A 740 37.81 0.34 4.07
CA VAL A 740 39.12 0.00 3.48
C VAL A 740 39.37 0.82 2.20
N ILE A 741 38.37 0.95 1.32
CA ILE A 741 38.48 1.75 0.09
C ILE A 741 38.73 3.23 0.41
N ILE A 742 37.99 3.80 1.38
CA ILE A 742 38.16 5.20 1.79
C ILE A 742 39.55 5.45 2.38
N VAL A 743 40.01 4.55 3.27
CA VAL A 743 41.33 4.66 3.90
C VAL A 743 42.44 4.50 2.84
N ALA A 744 42.31 3.56 1.92
CA ALA A 744 43.24 3.38 0.81
C ALA A 744 43.27 4.61 -0.11
N GLY A 745 42.11 5.17 -0.45
CA GLY A 745 42.00 6.40 -1.25
C GLY A 745 42.61 7.61 -0.56
N TYR A 746 42.39 7.76 0.75
CA TYR A 746 43.01 8.80 1.56
C TYR A 746 44.53 8.67 1.60
N LEU A 747 45.05 7.45 1.82
CA LEU A 747 46.49 7.17 1.81
C LEU A 747 47.11 7.47 0.43
N GLN A 748 46.46 7.06 -0.67
CA GLN A 748 46.89 7.38 -2.03
C GLN A 748 47.00 8.89 -2.26
N LEU A 749 45.97 9.66 -1.86
CA LEU A 749 45.95 11.12 -1.93
C LEU A 749 47.03 11.76 -1.05
N PHE A 750 47.24 11.24 0.15
CA PHE A 750 48.28 11.70 1.07
C PHE A 750 49.69 11.51 0.47
N PHE A 751 49.97 10.34 -0.12
CA PHE A 751 51.23 10.09 -0.81
C PHE A 751 51.41 10.95 -2.06
N LEU A 752 50.38 11.10 -2.89
CA LEU A 752 50.39 12.00 -4.07
C LEU A 752 50.69 13.45 -3.67
N LYS A 753 49.99 13.98 -2.66
CA LYS A 753 50.22 15.34 -2.16
C LYS A 753 51.63 15.53 -1.63
N ARG A 754 52.21 14.52 -0.99
CA ARG A 754 53.59 14.56 -0.47
C ARG A 754 54.64 14.45 -1.58
N LEU A 755 54.36 13.71 -2.66
CA LEU A 755 55.26 13.55 -3.80
C LEU A 755 55.41 14.84 -4.62
N PHE A 756 54.33 15.62 -4.73
CA PHE A 756 54.28 16.87 -5.49
C PHE A 756 54.48 18.14 -4.63
N HIS A 757 54.82 18.00 -3.35
CA HIS A 757 55.17 19.14 -2.51
C HIS A 757 56.62 19.57 -2.79
N THR A 758 56.84 20.28 -3.89
CA THR A 758 58.07 21.07 -4.09
C THR A 758 58.13 22.12 -2.99
N LYS A 759 59.19 22.09 -2.17
CA LYS A 759 59.52 23.22 -1.28
C LYS A 759 59.67 24.45 -2.17
N THR A 760 58.77 25.42 -2.01
CA THR A 760 58.96 26.78 -2.49
C THR A 760 60.14 27.37 -1.73
N ASN A 761 61.36 27.15 -2.24
CA ASN A 761 62.50 27.93 -1.82
C ASN A 761 62.20 29.39 -2.15
N THR A 762 62.06 30.19 -1.09
CA THR A 762 62.06 31.64 -1.13
C THR A 762 63.16 32.16 -2.05
N GLU A 763 62.78 33.08 -2.91
CA GLU A 763 63.64 33.86 -3.80
C GLU A 763 64.81 34.49 -3.02
N THR A 764 65.97 33.86 -3.04
CA THR A 764 67.29 34.51 -3.09
C THR A 764 68.34 33.45 -3.40
N ASN A 765 68.98 33.60 -4.57
CA ASN A 765 70.12 32.84 -5.11
C ASN A 765 69.79 31.92 -6.29
N LYS A 766 69.65 32.54 -7.48
CA LYS A 766 69.99 31.89 -8.75
C LYS A 766 71.51 31.68 -8.80
N PRO A 767 72.04 30.49 -9.14
CA PRO A 767 73.34 30.41 -9.78
C PRO A 767 73.20 30.81 -11.26
N ARG A 768 74.08 31.70 -11.69
CA ARG A 768 74.30 32.06 -13.09
C ARG A 768 74.89 30.86 -13.84
N CYS A 769 74.23 30.48 -14.92
CA CYS A 769 74.73 30.28 -16.29
C CYS A 769 73.81 29.29 -17.02
#